data_AF-A0A1Q7G097-F1
#
_entry.id   AF-A0A1Q7G097-F1
#
_cell.length_a   1.000
_cell.length_b   1.000
_cell.length_c   1.000
_cell.angle_alpha   90.00
_cell.angle_beta   90.00
_cell.angle_gamma   90.00
#
_symmetry.space_group_name_H-M   'P 1'
#
loop_
_entity.id
_entity.type
_entity.pdbx_description
1 polymer ?
#
loop_
_entity_poly.entity_id
_entity_poly.type
_entity_poly.pdbx_seq_one_letter_code
_entity_poly.pdbx_strand_id
1 'polypeptide(L)'
;METKREHESFFTTTYASLVNWARKSSLWPYPFGTACCAIEFMSVVSSHYDIARFGSEVVRFSPKQSDVLMVLGTINDKMGPVLKQIYDQMAEPKWVISMGACATCGGFYRAYHVMQGIDEIIPVDVYIPGCPPTPEAVLDAIIKLQQQVENDTRLSYERHPRQTRLKTPEFDATVHDLQGPPRTVVRFLEENQEIQGPIATAFKQRFPDDLVHMREFRGDLSITVKRDNVKEILRTLKHDPAFDFKLLLDVTAVDYLSERASRYDVVYHLLSLSNKHRLRLKVPVPGEDPAIDSAIDIWKAADWAEREAYDMFGIQFKGHPDLRRILTHAQFAGHALRKDFPPGQRTPCTDTVDLPVVERARKYAESMGLAHPQILNIGPQHPAMHGTFRLQAAVDGEKIIDADTEIGFLHRCFEKMAETHMYWQVIPFTDRLNYMSAMMNGVAYAMAVEKMFGVEIPKRAQYIRVILSEFSRIADHLVCIGTNLVDLGAITNFWYGFRPREEIYDLLESCCGGRLTVSYVRIGGVAEDVPADFVRRSRALLDSIPKYVDDIEKMNRHNKIFKMRTEGITAISTEDAIDWGFTGPVLRAAGVPYDIRKWFPNYDYDKFEFEIPIGEAGDVYDRYLVRIEEIRQSLRIIKQALENLPEGPAQIHDRRISLPPKKGVYSNIEDLMNHFELIQDGILPPIGEVYSYWEAANGELGFYLISDGSKRPYRLRCRGPCFYIFQAFNHLVKGGYLSDAVAALGSFNIIAGELEK
;
A
#
# COMPACT_ATOMS: atom_id res chain seq x y z
N MET A 1 -3.77 -45.83 -11.07
CA MET A 1 -4.60 -46.96 -10.59
C MET A 1 -3.67 -48.15 -10.45
N GLU A 2 -3.80 -48.88 -9.33
CA GLU A 2 -3.19 -50.19 -9.02
C GLU A 2 -1.65 -50.28 -8.86
N THR A 3 -1.18 -50.36 -7.60
CA THR A 3 -0.04 -51.20 -7.12
C THR A 3 0.42 -50.81 -5.69
N LYS A 4 -0.49 -50.69 -4.71
CA LYS A 4 -0.13 -50.59 -3.28
C LYS A 4 -1.24 -50.94 -2.27
N ARG A 5 -2.24 -51.74 -2.67
CA ARG A 5 -3.41 -52.09 -1.83
C ARG A 5 -3.47 -53.55 -1.37
N GLU A 6 -2.39 -54.32 -1.47
CA GLU A 6 -2.43 -55.77 -1.19
C GLU A 6 -2.14 -56.17 0.27
N HIS A 7 -1.92 -55.23 1.19
CA HIS A 7 -1.60 -55.53 2.60
C HIS A 7 -2.38 -54.71 3.65
N GLU A 8 -3.58 -54.22 3.35
CA GLU A 8 -4.43 -53.56 4.36
C GLU A 8 -5.48 -54.53 4.91
N SER A 9 -5.38 -54.86 6.20
CA SER A 9 -6.40 -55.60 6.94
C SER A 9 -7.69 -54.77 7.11
N PHE A 10 -8.86 -55.41 7.26
CA PHE A 10 -10.14 -54.72 7.54
C PHE A 10 -10.02 -53.75 8.73
N PHE A 11 -9.31 -54.14 9.80
CA PHE A 11 -9.09 -53.29 10.96
C PHE A 11 -8.29 -52.01 10.66
N THR A 12 -7.28 -52.10 9.78
CA THR A 12 -6.47 -50.94 9.40
C THR A 12 -7.25 -49.96 8.52
N THR A 13 -8.15 -50.46 7.65
CA THR A 13 -9.02 -49.61 6.82
C THR A 13 -10.06 -48.88 7.67
N THR A 14 -10.69 -49.57 8.62
CA THR A 14 -11.69 -48.96 9.52
C THR A 14 -11.06 -47.96 10.50
N TYR A 15 -9.85 -48.25 10.98
CA TYR A 15 -9.09 -47.31 11.83
C TYR A 15 -8.71 -46.04 11.06
N ALA A 16 -8.15 -46.17 9.85
CA ALA A 16 -7.81 -45.02 9.01
C ALA A 16 -9.05 -44.17 8.67
N SER A 17 -10.17 -44.81 8.36
CA SER A 17 -11.45 -44.12 8.11
C SER A 17 -11.94 -43.34 9.33
N LEU A 18 -11.87 -43.92 10.53
CA LEU A 18 -12.24 -43.24 11.78
C LEU A 18 -11.33 -42.04 12.08
N VAL A 19 -10.01 -42.20 11.87
CA VAL A 19 -9.04 -41.12 12.05
C VAL A 19 -9.28 -39.98 11.07
N ASN A 20 -9.55 -40.29 9.80
CA ASN A 20 -9.83 -39.27 8.78
C ASN A 20 -11.16 -38.56 9.03
N TRP A 21 -12.19 -39.29 9.51
CA TRP A 21 -13.45 -38.69 9.94
C TRP A 21 -13.23 -37.69 11.08
N ALA A 22 -12.41 -38.04 12.09
CA ALA A 22 -12.09 -37.14 13.19
C ALA A 22 -11.28 -35.92 12.74
N ARG A 23 -10.30 -36.12 11.85
CA ARG A 23 -9.47 -35.03 11.29
C ARG A 23 -10.27 -34.05 10.45
N LYS A 24 -11.22 -34.53 9.65
CA LYS A 24 -12.12 -33.70 8.84
C LYS A 24 -12.83 -32.65 9.69
N SER A 25 -13.21 -33.00 10.92
CA SER A 25 -13.94 -32.12 11.84
C SER A 25 -13.05 -31.21 12.70
N SER A 26 -11.72 -31.26 12.55
CA SER A 26 -10.79 -30.42 13.33
C SER A 26 -9.60 -29.99 12.47
N LEU A 27 -9.82 -28.99 11.63
CA LEU A 27 -8.77 -28.37 10.82
C LEU A 27 -8.32 -27.07 11.49
N TRP A 28 -7.03 -26.90 11.73
CA TRP A 28 -6.44 -25.75 12.40
C TRP A 28 -5.65 -24.92 11.38
N PRO A 29 -6.28 -23.90 10.78
CA PRO A 29 -5.63 -23.10 9.74
C PRO A 29 -4.51 -22.23 10.31
N TYR A 30 -3.38 -22.23 9.59
CA TYR A 30 -2.32 -21.25 9.66
C TYR A 30 -2.50 -20.25 8.50
N PRO A 31 -3.02 -19.04 8.76
CA PRO A 31 -3.14 -18.02 7.74
C PRO A 31 -1.79 -17.34 7.52
N PHE A 32 -1.15 -17.68 6.41
CA PHE A 32 -0.03 -16.95 5.85
C PHE A 32 -0.56 -15.74 5.06
N GLY A 33 -0.93 -14.69 5.80
CA GLY A 33 -1.54 -13.48 5.26
C GLY A 33 -0.54 -12.45 4.77
N THR A 34 -0.51 -12.17 3.46
CA THR A 34 0.39 -11.17 2.88
C THR A 34 -0.32 -9.93 2.33
N ALA A 35 -1.59 -10.04 1.93
CA ALA A 35 -2.30 -8.95 1.25
C ALA A 35 -3.81 -8.94 1.54
N CYS A 36 -4.62 -8.34 0.65
CA CYS A 36 -6.07 -8.21 0.74
C CYS A 36 -6.85 -9.52 0.95
N CYS A 37 -6.29 -10.67 0.56
CA CYS A 37 -6.94 -11.96 0.82
C CYS A 37 -6.96 -12.29 2.32
N ALA A 38 -5.99 -11.79 3.10
CA ALA A 38 -5.93 -12.02 4.54
C ALA A 38 -7.05 -11.29 5.29
N ILE A 39 -7.36 -10.04 4.92
CA ILE A 39 -8.45 -9.30 5.54
C ILE A 39 -9.81 -9.90 5.18
N GLU A 40 -9.96 -10.43 3.96
CA GLU A 40 -11.17 -11.14 3.56
C GLU A 40 -11.34 -12.46 4.31
N PHE A 41 -10.24 -13.18 4.56
CA PHE A 41 -10.25 -14.36 5.43
C PHE A 41 -10.68 -14.02 6.86
N MET A 42 -10.30 -12.86 7.40
CA MET A 42 -10.77 -12.42 8.73
C MET A 42 -12.29 -12.22 8.77
N SER A 43 -12.91 -11.78 7.67
CA SER A 43 -14.37 -11.71 7.56
C SER A 43 -15.03 -13.09 7.66
N VAL A 44 -14.39 -14.15 7.16
CA VAL A 44 -14.89 -15.54 7.24
C VAL A 44 -14.97 -16.04 8.69
N VAL A 45 -14.05 -15.57 9.55
CA VAL A 45 -14.04 -15.87 10.99
C VAL A 45 -15.11 -15.09 11.75
N SER A 46 -15.64 -14.01 11.18
CA SER A 46 -16.71 -13.22 11.82
C SER A 46 -18.01 -14.01 11.94
N SER A 47 -18.90 -13.54 12.83
CA SER A 47 -20.20 -14.18 13.09
C SER A 47 -21.14 -14.26 11.88
N HIS A 48 -20.89 -13.50 10.82
CA HIS A 48 -21.74 -13.51 9.63
C HIS A 48 -21.55 -14.80 8.81
N TYR A 49 -20.29 -15.19 8.59
CA TYR A 49 -19.92 -16.35 7.78
C TYR A 49 -19.64 -17.60 8.61
N ASP A 50 -19.15 -17.42 9.85
CA ASP A 50 -19.06 -18.45 10.88
C ASP A 50 -18.35 -19.75 10.41
N ILE A 51 -17.04 -19.64 10.21
CA ILE A 51 -16.16 -20.78 9.88
C ILE A 51 -16.18 -21.90 10.94
N ALA A 52 -16.62 -21.60 12.17
CA ALA A 52 -16.63 -22.55 13.27
C ALA A 52 -17.55 -23.76 13.00
N ARG A 53 -18.59 -23.56 12.18
CA ARG A 53 -19.50 -24.64 11.75
C ARG A 53 -18.78 -25.79 11.05
N PHE A 54 -17.63 -25.52 10.45
CA PHE A 54 -16.82 -26.49 9.73
C PHE A 54 -15.62 -27.00 10.54
N GLY A 55 -15.60 -26.78 11.86
CA GLY A 55 -14.50 -27.24 12.72
C GLY A 55 -13.15 -26.60 12.40
N SER A 56 -13.17 -25.41 11.79
CA SER A 56 -11.99 -24.65 11.36
C SER A 56 -11.82 -23.31 12.09
N GLU A 57 -12.40 -23.18 13.29
CA GLU A 57 -12.37 -21.95 14.10
C GLU A 57 -10.99 -21.62 14.68
N VAL A 58 -10.15 -22.63 14.91
CA VAL A 58 -8.92 -22.50 15.70
C VAL A 58 -7.79 -22.02 14.80
N VAL A 59 -7.78 -20.73 14.52
CA VAL A 59 -6.69 -20.06 13.78
C VAL A 59 -5.43 -20.01 14.65
N ARG A 60 -4.37 -20.72 14.23
CA ARG A 60 -3.08 -20.76 14.96
C ARG A 60 -1.96 -20.21 14.10
N PHE A 61 -1.17 -19.31 14.69
CA PHE A 61 0.02 -18.71 14.08
C PHE A 61 1.31 -19.46 14.47
N SER A 62 1.20 -20.71 14.92
CA SER A 62 2.33 -21.57 15.25
C SER A 62 2.37 -22.77 14.30
N PRO A 63 3.43 -22.92 13.48
CA PRO A 63 3.51 -24.01 12.50
C PRO A 63 3.38 -25.41 13.11
N LYS A 64 3.82 -25.57 14.37
CA LYS A 64 3.74 -26.87 15.08
C LYS A 64 2.34 -27.25 15.55
N GLN A 65 1.44 -26.27 15.64
CA GLN A 65 0.07 -26.48 16.10
C GLN A 65 -0.92 -26.58 14.94
N SER A 66 -0.56 -26.07 13.75
CA SER A 66 -1.45 -26.03 12.59
C SER A 66 -1.22 -27.21 11.66
N ASP A 67 -2.29 -27.65 11.01
CA ASP A 67 -2.33 -28.73 10.02
C ASP A 67 -2.68 -28.23 8.61
N VAL A 68 -3.30 -27.05 8.48
CA VAL A 68 -3.63 -26.45 7.17
C VAL A 68 -2.87 -25.14 6.99
N LEU A 69 -1.98 -25.06 5.99
CA LEU A 69 -1.32 -23.83 5.58
C LEU A 69 -2.20 -23.10 4.56
N MET A 70 -2.75 -21.95 4.93
CA MET A 70 -3.50 -21.10 4.01
C MET A 70 -2.64 -19.95 3.54
N VAL A 71 -2.32 -19.91 2.26
CA VAL A 71 -1.51 -18.84 1.67
C VAL A 71 -2.44 -17.77 1.08
N LEU A 72 -2.45 -16.59 1.71
CA LEU A 72 -3.45 -15.55 1.47
C LEU A 72 -2.80 -14.29 0.89
N GLY A 73 -2.62 -14.26 -0.44
CA GLY A 73 -2.14 -13.08 -1.16
C GLY A 73 -0.87 -13.28 -1.98
N THR A 74 -0.25 -12.18 -2.40
CA THR A 74 0.95 -12.20 -3.25
C THR A 74 2.16 -12.72 -2.48
N ILE A 75 3.01 -13.51 -3.13
CA ILE A 75 4.31 -13.92 -2.61
C ILE A 75 5.40 -13.42 -3.54
N ASN A 76 6.37 -12.76 -2.93
CA ASN A 76 7.58 -12.31 -3.60
C ASN A 76 8.71 -13.32 -3.41
N ASP A 77 9.72 -13.23 -4.26
CA ASP A 77 10.95 -14.02 -4.14
C ASP A 77 11.62 -13.90 -2.77
N LYS A 78 11.59 -12.70 -2.19
CA LYS A 78 12.12 -12.43 -0.85
C LYS A 78 11.37 -13.22 0.25
N MET A 79 10.08 -13.48 0.06
CA MET A 79 9.22 -14.20 1.01
C MET A 79 9.25 -15.72 0.80
N GLY A 80 9.60 -16.19 -0.41
CA GLY A 80 9.63 -17.60 -0.78
C GLY A 80 10.37 -18.51 0.23
N PRO A 81 11.63 -18.21 0.62
CA PRO A 81 12.36 -19.00 1.59
C PRO A 81 11.69 -19.09 2.96
N VAL A 82 11.05 -18.00 3.43
CA VAL A 82 10.35 -17.96 4.72
C VAL A 82 9.11 -18.85 4.69
N LEU A 83 8.33 -18.78 3.60
CA LEU A 83 7.18 -19.66 3.41
C LEU A 83 7.59 -21.14 3.40
N LYS A 84 8.69 -21.46 2.69
CA LYS A 84 9.22 -22.83 2.64
C LYS A 84 9.59 -23.34 4.03
N GLN A 85 10.31 -22.51 4.80
CA GLN A 85 10.73 -22.85 6.15
C GLN A 85 9.53 -23.12 7.07
N ILE A 86 8.47 -22.31 6.99
CA ILE A 86 7.25 -22.50 7.76
C ILE A 86 6.58 -23.82 7.38
N TYR A 87 6.42 -24.08 6.07
CA TYR A 87 5.83 -25.33 5.59
C TYR A 87 6.61 -26.57 6.06
N ASP A 88 7.95 -26.52 6.02
CA ASP A 88 8.80 -27.62 6.44
C ASP A 88 8.76 -27.86 7.97
N GLN A 89 8.44 -26.83 8.75
CA GLN A 89 8.27 -26.93 10.21
C GLN A 89 6.90 -27.48 10.67
N MET A 90 5.90 -27.52 9.78
CA MET A 90 4.57 -28.04 10.09
C MET A 90 4.59 -29.57 10.27
N ALA A 91 3.79 -30.06 11.22
CA ALA A 91 3.65 -31.49 11.49
C ALA A 91 2.83 -32.19 10.40
N GLU A 92 3.14 -33.46 10.11
CA GLU A 92 2.32 -34.28 9.22
C GLU A 92 1.13 -34.92 9.97
N PRO A 93 -0.06 -35.05 9.35
CA PRO A 93 -0.41 -34.62 7.99
C PRO A 93 -0.61 -33.10 7.89
N LYS A 94 -0.09 -32.49 6.82
CA LYS A 94 -0.25 -31.06 6.50
C LYS A 94 -0.89 -30.87 5.13
N TRP A 95 -1.72 -29.85 5.00
CA TRP A 95 -2.45 -29.48 3.78
C TRP A 95 -2.20 -28.03 3.40
N VAL A 96 -2.33 -27.70 2.12
CA VAL A 96 -2.09 -26.34 1.63
C VAL A 96 -3.27 -25.83 0.81
N ILE A 97 -3.78 -24.64 1.18
CA ILE A 97 -4.78 -23.90 0.43
C ILE A 97 -4.13 -22.64 -0.15
N SER A 98 -4.22 -22.46 -1.47
CA SER A 98 -3.86 -21.21 -2.14
C SER A 98 -5.09 -20.32 -2.29
N MET A 99 -5.09 -19.14 -1.64
CA MET A 99 -6.19 -18.18 -1.73
C MET A 99 -5.80 -16.95 -2.54
N GLY A 100 -6.52 -16.76 -3.64
CA GLY A 100 -6.42 -15.59 -4.51
C GLY A 100 -5.57 -15.83 -5.76
N ALA A 101 -5.87 -15.05 -6.79
CA ALA A 101 -5.17 -15.08 -8.08
C ALA A 101 -3.66 -14.79 -7.91
N CYS A 102 -3.29 -13.93 -6.95
CA CYS A 102 -1.88 -13.61 -6.69
C CYS A 102 -1.09 -14.81 -6.18
N ALA A 103 -1.63 -15.60 -5.25
CA ALA A 103 -0.97 -16.81 -4.75
C ALA A 103 -0.96 -17.92 -5.81
N THR A 104 -2.05 -18.04 -6.57
CA THR A 104 -2.24 -19.14 -7.53
C THR A 104 -1.43 -18.97 -8.81
N CYS A 105 -1.41 -17.76 -9.40
CA CYS A 105 -0.81 -17.53 -10.70
C CYS A 105 0.02 -16.23 -10.81
N GLY A 106 0.40 -15.61 -9.68
CA GLY A 106 1.02 -14.27 -9.66
C GLY A 106 0.03 -13.14 -9.94
N GLY A 107 -1.24 -13.47 -10.22
CA GLY A 107 -2.29 -12.53 -10.57
C GLY A 107 -2.02 -11.84 -11.90
N PHE A 108 -2.26 -10.53 -11.94
CA PHE A 108 -1.94 -9.68 -13.10
C PHE A 108 -0.56 -9.02 -12.95
N TYR A 109 0.22 -9.40 -11.92
CA TYR A 109 1.58 -8.91 -11.69
C TYR A 109 2.60 -9.85 -12.35
N ARG A 110 3.09 -9.46 -13.52
CA ARG A 110 4.28 -10.07 -14.15
C ARG A 110 5.48 -9.15 -13.94
N ALA A 111 5.90 -9.04 -12.67
CA ALA A 111 7.03 -8.23 -12.25
C ALA A 111 8.24 -9.09 -11.88
N TYR A 112 9.42 -8.48 -11.81
CA TYR A 112 10.73 -9.12 -11.62
C TYR A 112 10.95 -9.83 -10.26
N HIS A 113 10.01 -9.75 -9.35
CA HIS A 113 10.15 -10.28 -7.99
C HIS A 113 8.87 -10.96 -7.48
N VAL A 114 7.80 -10.96 -8.28
CA VAL A 114 6.53 -11.60 -7.94
C VAL A 114 6.53 -13.03 -8.48
N MET A 115 6.32 -13.99 -7.58
CA MET A 115 6.22 -15.40 -7.93
C MET A 115 4.96 -15.65 -8.77
N GLN A 116 5.08 -16.44 -9.84
CA GLN A 116 3.94 -16.72 -10.74
C GLN A 116 3.06 -17.87 -10.23
N GLY A 117 3.32 -18.40 -9.05
CA GLY A 117 2.50 -19.41 -8.38
C GLY A 117 3.26 -20.04 -7.22
N ILE A 118 2.57 -20.32 -6.12
CA ILE A 118 3.22 -20.93 -4.95
C ILE A 118 3.67 -22.37 -5.18
N ASP A 119 3.13 -23.02 -6.22
CA ASP A 119 3.51 -24.36 -6.67
C ASP A 119 4.99 -24.48 -7.06
N GLU A 120 5.66 -23.35 -7.31
CA GLU A 120 7.10 -23.31 -7.51
C GLU A 120 7.89 -23.75 -6.26
N ILE A 121 7.33 -23.60 -5.05
CA ILE A 121 8.02 -23.82 -3.77
C ILE A 121 7.36 -24.90 -2.91
N ILE A 122 6.04 -24.93 -2.85
CA ILE A 122 5.24 -25.84 -2.02
C ILE A 122 4.09 -26.45 -2.83
N PRO A 123 3.69 -27.71 -2.57
CA PRO A 123 2.51 -28.28 -3.23
C PRO A 123 1.23 -27.61 -2.72
N VAL A 124 0.24 -27.44 -3.60
CA VAL A 124 -1.09 -26.94 -3.25
C VAL A 124 -2.15 -28.02 -3.45
N ASP A 125 -3.00 -28.20 -2.45
CA ASP A 125 -4.09 -29.19 -2.48
C ASP A 125 -5.42 -28.60 -3.00
N VAL A 126 -5.70 -27.34 -2.61
CA VAL A 126 -6.92 -26.62 -3.00
C VAL A 126 -6.58 -25.19 -3.43
N TYR A 127 -7.13 -24.79 -4.58
CA TYR A 127 -6.99 -23.44 -5.12
C TYR A 127 -8.31 -22.68 -5.02
N ILE A 128 -8.24 -21.42 -4.58
CA ILE A 128 -9.37 -20.50 -4.51
C ILE A 128 -9.10 -19.33 -5.47
N PRO A 129 -9.67 -19.36 -6.69
CA PRO A 129 -9.53 -18.24 -7.61
C PRO A 129 -10.35 -17.03 -7.14
N GLY A 130 -9.81 -15.83 -7.33
CA GLY A 130 -10.48 -14.57 -6.99
C GLY A 130 -9.50 -13.46 -6.63
N CYS A 131 -9.95 -12.20 -6.60
CA CYS A 131 -9.07 -11.08 -6.23
C CYS A 131 -9.85 -9.95 -5.54
N PRO A 132 -10.12 -10.04 -4.23
CA PRO A 132 -10.04 -11.26 -3.40
C PRO A 132 -11.25 -12.19 -3.66
N PRO A 133 -11.11 -13.50 -3.40
CA PRO A 133 -12.26 -14.42 -3.46
C PRO A 133 -13.25 -14.12 -2.34
N THR A 134 -14.53 -14.34 -2.57
CA THR A 134 -15.57 -14.06 -1.57
C THR A 134 -15.46 -15.01 -0.36
N PRO A 135 -15.96 -14.62 0.82
CA PRO A 135 -15.94 -15.47 2.01
C PRO A 135 -16.62 -16.83 1.80
N GLU A 136 -17.69 -16.88 0.99
CA GLU A 136 -18.39 -18.11 0.64
C GLU A 136 -17.51 -19.04 -0.20
N ALA A 137 -16.66 -18.50 -1.08
CA ALA A 137 -15.69 -19.29 -1.84
C ALA A 137 -14.62 -19.91 -0.92
N VAL A 138 -14.28 -19.24 0.18
CA VAL A 138 -13.38 -19.80 1.21
C VAL A 138 -14.04 -20.96 1.95
N LEU A 139 -15.33 -20.83 2.31
CA LEU A 139 -16.08 -21.92 2.95
C LEU A 139 -16.19 -23.15 2.04
N ASP A 140 -16.48 -22.95 0.74
CA ASP A 140 -16.50 -24.04 -0.25
C ASP A 140 -15.15 -24.74 -0.38
N ALA A 141 -14.05 -23.99 -0.33
CA ALA A 141 -12.70 -24.54 -0.36
C ALA A 141 -12.39 -25.41 0.87
N ILE A 142 -12.84 -25.01 2.06
CA ILE A 142 -12.70 -25.81 3.28
C ILE A 142 -13.49 -27.12 3.16
N ILE A 143 -14.72 -27.07 2.62
CA ILE A 143 -15.53 -28.27 2.38
C ILE A 143 -14.84 -29.23 1.40
N LYS A 144 -14.23 -28.69 0.33
CA LYS A 144 -13.44 -29.47 -0.63
C LYS A 144 -12.22 -30.11 0.03
N LEU A 145 -11.50 -29.37 0.87
CA LEU A 145 -10.38 -29.92 1.63
C LEU A 145 -10.84 -31.04 2.56
N GLN A 146 -11.94 -30.84 3.29
CA GLN A 146 -12.55 -31.85 4.14
C GLN A 146 -12.89 -33.16 3.39
N GLN A 147 -13.36 -33.05 2.14
CA GLN A 147 -13.59 -34.22 1.28
C GLN A 147 -12.28 -34.90 0.85
N GLN A 148 -11.21 -34.15 0.62
CA GLN A 148 -9.89 -34.72 0.31
C GLN A 148 -9.28 -35.43 1.53
N VAL A 149 -9.45 -34.86 2.73
CA VAL A 149 -9.02 -35.46 4.01
C VAL A 149 -9.73 -36.78 4.26
N GLU A 150 -11.04 -36.85 3.99
CA GLU A 150 -11.85 -38.07 4.13
C GLU A 150 -11.38 -39.20 3.21
N ASN A 151 -11.05 -38.86 1.96
CA ASN A 151 -10.63 -39.82 0.94
C ASN A 151 -9.11 -40.15 0.96
N ASP A 152 -8.33 -39.50 1.85
CA ASP A 152 -6.86 -39.53 1.91
C ASP A 152 -6.18 -39.34 0.53
N THR A 153 -6.79 -38.52 -0.32
CA THR A 153 -6.27 -38.21 -1.66
C THR A 153 -5.20 -37.13 -1.55
N ARG A 154 -4.07 -37.45 -0.92
CA ARG A 154 -2.94 -36.54 -0.86
C ARG A 154 -2.30 -36.41 -2.23
N LEU A 155 -2.03 -35.19 -2.65
CA LEU A 155 -1.02 -34.95 -3.68
C LEU A 155 0.33 -35.22 -3.03
N SER A 156 0.84 -36.44 -3.16
CA SER A 156 2.15 -36.81 -2.58
C SER A 156 3.23 -35.86 -3.12
N TYR A 157 3.99 -35.23 -2.22
CA TYR A 157 5.15 -34.39 -2.52
C TYR A 157 6.21 -35.10 -3.41
N GLU A 158 6.21 -36.44 -3.45
CA GLU A 158 7.03 -37.26 -4.36
C GLU A 158 6.62 -37.20 -5.84
N ARG A 159 5.45 -36.63 -6.19
CA ARG A 159 4.96 -36.58 -7.59
C ARG A 159 5.45 -35.36 -8.38
N HIS A 160 6.00 -34.34 -7.72
CA HIS A 160 6.79 -33.30 -8.40
C HIS A 160 8.26 -33.53 -8.11
N PRO A 161 9.13 -33.69 -9.15
CA PRO A 161 10.55 -33.89 -8.91
C PRO A 161 11.07 -32.71 -8.10
N ARG A 162 11.84 -33.01 -7.04
CA ARG A 162 12.55 -32.02 -6.21
C ARG A 162 13.14 -30.93 -7.10
N GLN A 163 12.47 -29.79 -7.22
CA GLN A 163 13.10 -28.59 -7.73
C GLN A 163 13.80 -27.95 -6.53
N THR A 164 14.96 -28.50 -6.19
CA THR A 164 15.91 -27.91 -5.23
C THR A 164 16.50 -26.58 -5.73
N ARG A 165 16.12 -26.15 -6.93
CA ARG A 165 16.37 -24.83 -7.49
C ARG A 165 15.07 -24.34 -8.10
N LEU A 166 14.68 -23.11 -7.74
CA LEU A 166 13.69 -22.34 -8.50
C LEU A 166 14.12 -22.42 -9.97
N LYS A 167 13.34 -23.10 -10.82
CA LYS A 167 13.58 -23.00 -12.26
C LYS A 167 13.30 -21.56 -12.62
N THR A 168 14.32 -20.84 -13.09
CA THR A 168 14.09 -19.68 -13.94
C THR A 168 13.16 -20.20 -15.05
N PRO A 169 11.92 -19.69 -15.21
CA PRO A 169 11.11 -20.11 -16.33
C PRO A 169 11.96 -19.88 -17.58
N GLU A 170 12.11 -20.90 -18.42
CA GLU A 170 12.62 -20.69 -19.77
C GLU A 170 11.68 -19.66 -20.39
N PHE A 171 12.22 -18.47 -20.63
CA PHE A 171 11.50 -17.39 -21.27
C PHE A 171 11.13 -17.88 -22.66
N ASP A 172 9.88 -18.32 -22.82
CA ASP A 172 9.29 -18.39 -24.14
C ASP A 172 9.06 -16.95 -24.58
N ALA A 173 10.08 -16.36 -25.23
CA ALA A 173 10.06 -15.00 -25.78
C ALA A 173 8.96 -14.81 -26.85
N THR A 174 8.12 -15.82 -27.08
CA THR A 174 7.04 -15.84 -28.05
C THR A 174 5.71 -15.31 -27.51
N VAL A 175 5.54 -15.15 -26.19
CA VAL A 175 4.32 -14.57 -25.60
C VAL A 175 4.42 -13.05 -25.54
N HIS A 176 4.25 -12.42 -26.70
CA HIS A 176 4.26 -10.96 -26.95
C HIS A 176 5.43 -10.21 -26.32
N ASP A 177 6.32 -9.68 -27.16
CA ASP A 177 7.24 -8.59 -26.78
C ASP A 177 6.53 -7.57 -25.87
N LEU A 178 6.76 -7.68 -24.56
CA LEU A 178 6.45 -6.64 -23.59
C LEU A 178 7.42 -5.45 -23.77
N GLN A 179 8.35 -5.56 -24.71
CA GLN A 179 8.94 -4.40 -25.38
C GLN A 179 7.81 -3.67 -26.10
N GLY A 180 7.26 -2.64 -25.43
CA GLY A 180 6.50 -1.63 -26.16
C GLY A 180 7.32 -1.14 -27.37
N PRO A 181 6.66 -0.61 -28.42
CA PRO A 181 7.39 -0.02 -29.53
C PRO A 181 8.46 0.94 -28.99
N PRO A 182 9.65 1.00 -29.60
CA PRO A 182 10.70 1.92 -29.18
C PRO A 182 10.08 3.31 -29.05
N ARG A 183 10.12 3.87 -27.83
CA ARG A 183 9.47 5.15 -27.54
C ARG A 183 10.05 6.17 -28.52
N THR A 184 9.21 6.68 -29.42
CA THR A 184 9.61 7.73 -30.35
C THR A 184 10.07 8.92 -29.51
N VAL A 185 11.27 9.42 -29.78
CA VAL A 185 11.92 10.50 -29.04
C VAL A 185 11.04 11.75 -29.04
N VAL A 186 10.27 11.97 -27.97
CA VAL A 186 9.52 13.21 -27.79
C VAL A 186 10.37 14.13 -26.93
N ARG A 187 10.79 15.27 -27.50
CA ARG A 187 11.45 16.33 -26.75
C ARG A 187 10.51 16.79 -25.64
N PHE A 188 10.85 16.50 -24.38
CA PHE A 188 10.28 17.24 -23.26
C PHE A 188 10.56 18.73 -23.52
N LEU A 189 9.52 19.56 -23.51
CA LEU A 189 9.64 20.99 -23.76
C LEU A 189 10.52 21.62 -22.67
N GLU A 190 11.78 21.86 -23.00
CA GLU A 190 12.79 22.57 -22.19
C GLU A 190 12.67 24.11 -22.36
N GLU A 191 11.49 24.60 -22.70
CA GLU A 191 11.26 26.03 -22.86
C GLU A 191 11.05 26.68 -21.49
N ASN A 192 11.90 27.65 -21.17
CA ASN A 192 11.74 28.50 -20.00
C ASN A 192 10.46 29.34 -20.14
N GLN A 193 9.57 29.25 -19.15
CA GLN A 193 8.43 30.14 -19.05
C GLN A 193 8.78 31.31 -18.12
N GLU A 194 8.49 32.55 -18.55
CA GLU A 194 8.58 33.72 -17.68
C GLU A 194 7.46 33.68 -16.64
N ILE A 195 7.76 33.07 -15.49
CA ILE A 195 6.81 32.94 -14.39
C ILE A 195 7.05 34.07 -13.38
N GLN A 196 5.98 34.79 -13.05
CA GLN A 196 5.94 35.88 -12.06
C GLN A 196 5.24 35.41 -10.78
N GLY A 197 5.86 34.49 -10.05
CA GLY A 197 5.44 34.09 -8.70
C GLY A 197 6.32 34.74 -7.62
N PRO A 198 5.82 35.02 -6.41
CA PRO A 198 6.62 35.61 -5.34
C PRO A 198 7.82 34.72 -4.96
N ILE A 199 7.61 33.40 -4.91
CA ILE A 199 8.65 32.38 -4.68
C ILE A 199 9.62 32.35 -5.85
N ALA A 200 9.10 32.40 -7.08
CA ALA A 200 9.93 32.33 -8.27
C ALA A 200 10.86 33.55 -8.38
N THR A 201 10.36 34.73 -8.05
CA THR A 201 11.13 35.97 -7.98
C THR A 201 12.14 35.95 -6.84
N ALA A 202 11.74 35.51 -5.64
CA ALA A 202 12.64 35.38 -4.49
C ALA A 202 13.78 34.37 -4.76
N PHE A 203 13.47 33.27 -5.46
CA PHE A 203 14.47 32.27 -5.85
C PHE A 203 15.44 32.84 -6.89
N LYS A 204 14.94 33.52 -7.93
CA LYS A 204 15.76 34.21 -8.94
C LYS A 204 16.68 35.28 -8.33
N GLN A 205 16.24 35.99 -7.29
CA GLN A 205 17.05 37.00 -6.62
C GLN A 205 18.21 36.42 -5.79
N ARG A 206 18.02 35.23 -5.20
CA ARG A 206 19.03 34.60 -4.33
C ARG A 206 19.97 33.65 -5.05
N PHE A 207 19.47 32.92 -6.05
CA PHE A 207 20.23 31.89 -6.77
C PHE A 207 20.14 32.08 -8.30
N PRO A 208 20.66 33.19 -8.86
CA PRO A 208 20.62 33.42 -10.30
C PRO A 208 21.51 32.43 -11.08
N ASP A 209 22.66 32.04 -10.54
CA ASP A 209 23.66 31.22 -11.24
C ASP A 209 23.36 29.71 -11.22
N ASP A 210 22.56 29.26 -10.24
CA ASP A 210 22.23 27.84 -10.02
C ASP A 210 20.92 27.40 -10.71
N LEU A 211 20.16 28.35 -11.23
CA LEU A 211 18.89 28.08 -11.90
C LEU A 211 19.11 27.60 -13.34
N VAL A 212 18.56 26.43 -13.66
CA VAL A 212 18.57 25.88 -15.03
C VAL A 212 17.26 26.24 -15.73
N HIS A 213 16.13 25.79 -15.18
CA HIS A 213 14.80 25.99 -15.75
C HIS A 213 13.72 26.20 -14.69
N MET A 214 12.70 27.01 -15.01
CA MET A 214 11.48 27.13 -14.19
C MET A 214 10.25 26.89 -15.05
N ARG A 215 9.34 26.07 -14.54
CA ARG A 215 8.10 25.71 -15.21
C ARG A 215 6.95 25.70 -14.23
N GLU A 216 5.82 26.27 -14.61
CA GLU A 216 4.57 26.14 -13.90
C GLU A 216 3.62 25.37 -14.79
N PHE A 217 3.15 24.22 -14.33
CA PHE A 217 2.21 23.41 -15.09
C PHE A 217 1.01 23.06 -14.22
N ARG A 218 -0.18 23.55 -14.62
CA ARG A 218 -1.46 23.29 -13.92
C ARG A 218 -1.40 23.63 -12.41
N GLY A 219 -0.72 24.73 -12.06
CA GLY A 219 -0.56 25.21 -10.68
C GLY A 219 0.61 24.58 -9.90
N ASP A 220 1.37 23.68 -10.51
CA ASP A 220 2.58 23.10 -9.89
C ASP A 220 3.83 23.84 -10.36
N LEU A 221 4.48 24.55 -9.43
CA LEU A 221 5.77 25.20 -9.67
C LEU A 221 6.90 24.17 -9.58
N SER A 222 7.64 24.00 -10.69
CA SER A 222 8.81 23.16 -10.81
C SER A 222 10.05 24.01 -11.10
N ILE A 223 11.07 23.89 -10.26
CA ILE A 223 12.35 24.59 -10.38
C ILE A 223 13.44 23.55 -10.60
N THR A 224 14.25 23.72 -11.64
CA THR A 224 15.40 22.85 -11.93
C THR A 224 16.69 23.58 -11.58
N VAL A 225 17.52 22.97 -10.74
CA VAL A 225 18.76 23.56 -10.22
C VAL A 225 19.97 22.69 -10.52
N LYS A 226 21.16 23.30 -10.58
CA LYS A 226 22.43 22.58 -10.75
C LYS A 226 22.75 21.73 -9.52
N ARG A 227 23.48 20.63 -9.74
CA ARG A 227 23.84 19.64 -8.71
C ARG A 227 24.83 20.16 -7.65
N ASP A 228 25.68 21.12 -7.99
CA ASP A 228 26.87 21.45 -7.17
C ASP A 228 26.51 22.17 -5.85
N ASN A 229 25.40 22.92 -5.81
CA ASN A 229 24.96 23.71 -4.65
C ASN A 229 23.64 23.21 -4.00
N VAL A 230 23.22 21.97 -4.29
CA VAL A 230 21.90 21.45 -3.87
C VAL A 230 21.70 21.51 -2.36
N LYS A 231 22.72 21.13 -1.58
CA LYS A 231 22.63 21.09 -0.12
C LYS A 231 22.42 22.49 0.50
N GLU A 232 23.06 23.51 -0.07
CA GLU A 232 22.88 24.89 0.39
C GLU A 232 21.50 25.42 0.01
N ILE A 233 21.05 25.18 -1.22
CA ILE A 233 19.71 25.56 -1.68
C ILE A 233 18.63 24.93 -0.79
N LEU A 234 18.72 23.63 -0.52
CA LEU A 234 17.77 22.93 0.34
C LEU A 234 17.76 23.48 1.78
N ARG A 235 18.92 23.83 2.34
CA ARG A 235 19.00 24.49 3.67
C ARG A 235 18.33 25.85 3.67
N THR A 236 18.57 26.66 2.64
CA THR A 236 17.90 27.96 2.50
C THR A 236 16.39 27.79 2.37
N LEU A 237 15.92 26.83 1.58
CA LEU A 237 14.50 26.55 1.42
C LEU A 237 13.82 26.12 2.73
N LYS A 238 14.53 25.40 3.62
CA LYS A 238 14.01 25.01 4.93
C LYS A 238 13.98 26.17 5.93
N HIS A 239 15.07 26.93 6.06
CA HIS A 239 15.25 27.88 7.16
C HIS A 239 14.82 29.31 6.87
N ASP A 240 14.71 29.69 5.60
CA ASP A 240 14.36 31.05 5.23
C ASP A 240 12.87 31.31 5.45
N PRO A 241 12.47 32.33 6.23
CA PRO A 241 11.06 32.63 6.52
C PRO A 241 10.21 32.89 5.25
N ALA A 242 10.85 33.35 4.17
CA ALA A 242 10.16 33.58 2.90
C ALA A 242 9.69 32.28 2.21
N PHE A 243 10.37 31.17 2.46
CA PHE A 243 10.09 29.87 1.84
C PHE A 243 9.50 28.88 2.84
N ASP A 244 10.08 28.77 4.03
CA ASP A 244 9.65 27.98 5.19
C ASP A 244 9.14 26.57 4.82
N PHE A 245 9.90 25.84 4.00
CA PHE A 245 9.59 24.46 3.60
C PHE A 245 9.97 23.48 4.71
N LYS A 246 9.16 23.43 5.77
CA LYS A 246 9.41 22.55 6.92
C LYS A 246 9.14 21.08 6.59
N LEU A 247 8.18 20.77 5.72
CA LEU A 247 7.75 19.41 5.43
C LEU A 247 8.32 18.93 4.08
N LEU A 248 9.16 17.90 4.12
CA LEU A 248 9.59 17.14 2.94
C LEU A 248 8.56 16.05 2.67
N LEU A 249 7.91 16.09 1.50
CA LEU A 249 6.82 15.16 1.16
C LEU A 249 7.31 13.90 0.46
N ASP A 250 8.19 14.04 -0.54
CA ASP A 250 8.73 12.90 -1.31
C ASP A 250 10.09 13.26 -1.93
N VAL A 251 10.98 12.26 -2.03
CA VAL A 251 12.23 12.32 -2.79
C VAL A 251 12.26 11.15 -3.75
N THR A 252 12.39 11.45 -5.04
CA THR A 252 12.17 10.46 -6.10
C THR A 252 13.13 10.71 -7.25
N ALA A 253 13.27 9.75 -8.16
CA ALA A 253 14.06 9.93 -9.36
C ALA A 253 13.31 9.54 -10.63
N VAL A 254 13.77 10.09 -11.75
CA VAL A 254 13.26 9.84 -13.10
C VAL A 254 14.45 9.51 -13.99
N ASP A 255 14.35 8.43 -14.77
CA ASP A 255 15.37 8.00 -15.75
C ASP A 255 14.91 8.40 -17.17
N TYR A 256 15.64 9.34 -17.76
CA TYR A 256 15.47 9.84 -19.13
C TYR A 256 16.48 9.18 -20.07
N LEU A 257 16.24 7.90 -20.39
CA LEU A 257 17.14 7.12 -21.22
C LEU A 257 17.21 7.69 -22.65
N SER A 258 18.41 8.13 -23.06
CA SER A 258 18.73 8.66 -24.42
C SER A 258 18.07 10.00 -24.80
N GLU A 259 17.32 10.63 -23.89
CA GLU A 259 16.57 11.86 -24.16
C GLU A 259 17.33 13.13 -23.74
N ARG A 260 18.27 13.02 -22.79
CA ARG A 260 19.02 14.15 -22.22
C ARG A 260 20.49 13.82 -21.98
N ALA A 261 21.32 14.87 -21.90
CA ALA A 261 22.73 14.77 -21.49
C ALA A 261 22.88 14.31 -20.03
N SER A 262 21.96 14.72 -19.15
CA SER A 262 21.81 14.18 -17.80
C SER A 262 20.73 13.11 -17.81
N ARG A 263 21.12 11.88 -17.47
CA ARG A 263 20.25 10.70 -17.55
C ARG A 263 19.19 10.68 -16.44
N TYR A 264 19.52 11.13 -15.24
CA TYR A 264 18.64 11.04 -14.08
C TYR A 264 18.20 12.44 -13.62
N ASP A 265 16.93 12.61 -13.26
CA ASP A 265 16.48 13.79 -12.49
C ASP A 265 16.08 13.33 -11.08
N VAL A 266 16.71 13.88 -10.04
CA VAL A 266 16.26 13.72 -8.66
C VAL A 266 15.24 14.81 -8.36
N VAL A 267 14.06 14.44 -7.86
CA VAL A 267 12.91 15.30 -7.67
C VAL A 267 12.53 15.34 -6.19
N TYR A 268 12.55 16.53 -5.60
CA TYR A 268 12.13 16.81 -4.24
C TYR A 268 10.77 17.51 -4.25
N HIS A 269 9.81 16.97 -3.51
CA HIS A 269 8.50 17.58 -3.26
C HIS A 269 8.48 18.21 -1.86
N LEU A 270 8.30 19.53 -1.80
CA LEU A 270 8.35 20.31 -0.57
C LEU A 270 7.00 20.98 -0.30
N LEU A 271 6.64 21.07 0.99
CA LEU A 271 5.46 21.79 1.46
C LEU A 271 5.82 22.76 2.59
N SER A 272 5.34 24.00 2.45
CA SER A 272 5.37 24.99 3.51
C SER A 272 4.03 25.02 4.23
N LEU A 273 4.05 24.78 5.55
CA LEU A 273 2.86 24.85 6.40
C LEU A 273 2.43 26.30 6.67
N SER A 274 3.38 27.22 6.84
CA SER A 274 3.07 28.63 7.17
C SER A 274 2.48 29.37 5.97
N ASN A 275 3.10 29.19 4.79
CA ASN A 275 2.73 29.92 3.59
C ASN A 275 1.73 29.17 2.70
N LYS A 276 1.40 27.91 3.01
CA LYS A 276 0.49 27.03 2.24
C LYS A 276 0.89 26.88 0.77
N HIS A 277 2.18 26.82 0.49
CA HIS A 277 2.71 26.65 -0.86
C HIS A 277 3.47 25.33 -1.01
N ARG A 278 3.45 24.80 -2.23
CA ARG A 278 4.15 23.58 -2.63
C ARG A 278 5.19 23.91 -3.68
N LEU A 279 6.33 23.25 -3.62
CA LEU A 279 7.42 23.41 -4.57
C LEU A 279 7.95 22.05 -5.00
N ARG A 280 8.18 21.88 -6.30
CA ARG A 280 8.95 20.76 -6.84
C ARG A 280 10.33 21.25 -7.25
N LEU A 281 11.37 20.69 -6.65
CA LEU A 281 12.75 20.96 -7.02
C LEU A 281 13.31 19.77 -7.79
N LYS A 282 13.93 20.02 -8.94
CA LYS A 282 14.58 19.00 -9.78
C LYS A 282 16.07 19.24 -9.86
N VAL A 283 16.85 18.17 -9.77
CA VAL A 283 18.30 18.18 -9.91
C VAL A 283 18.68 17.18 -10.99
N PRO A 284 19.18 17.64 -12.15
CA PRO A 284 19.66 16.75 -13.20
C PRO A 284 21.04 16.19 -12.81
N VAL A 285 21.16 14.87 -12.88
CA VAL A 285 22.34 14.07 -12.52
C VAL A 285 22.83 13.29 -13.75
N PRO A 286 24.13 13.38 -14.11
CA PRO A 286 24.72 12.63 -15.21
C PRO A 286 24.64 11.10 -15.01
N GLY A 287 24.56 10.35 -16.12
CA GLY A 287 24.51 8.88 -16.07
C GLY A 287 25.86 8.21 -15.75
N GLU A 288 26.99 8.87 -16.08
CA GLU A 288 28.34 8.34 -15.85
C GLU A 288 28.76 8.39 -14.37
N ASP A 289 28.34 9.44 -13.65
CA ASP A 289 28.55 9.63 -12.21
C ASP A 289 27.21 9.98 -11.53
N PRO A 290 26.37 8.97 -11.24
CA PRO A 290 25.06 9.16 -10.64
C PRO A 290 25.19 9.43 -9.14
N ALA A 291 25.84 10.52 -8.75
CA ALA A 291 26.06 10.89 -7.36
C ALA A 291 25.53 12.30 -7.02
N ILE A 292 24.89 12.43 -5.86
CA ILE A 292 24.32 13.67 -5.33
C ILE A 292 24.56 13.75 -3.81
N ASP A 293 24.58 14.94 -3.22
CA ASP A 293 24.66 15.08 -1.77
C ASP A 293 23.33 14.72 -1.09
N SER A 294 23.42 14.04 0.05
CA SER A 294 22.24 13.67 0.85
C SER A 294 21.58 14.87 1.52
N ALA A 295 20.25 14.85 1.57
CA ALA A 295 19.39 15.81 2.24
C ALA A 295 19.02 15.40 3.68
N ILE A 296 19.54 14.28 4.21
CA ILE A 296 19.22 13.76 5.55
C ILE A 296 19.59 14.72 6.67
N ASP A 297 20.73 15.41 6.52
CA ASP A 297 21.15 16.45 7.48
C ASP A 297 20.15 17.61 7.56
N ILE A 298 19.28 17.74 6.56
CA ILE A 298 18.28 18.81 6.45
C ILE A 298 16.93 18.28 6.90
N TRP A 299 16.43 17.15 6.37
CA TRP A 299 15.19 16.51 6.80
C TRP A 299 15.42 15.03 7.08
N LYS A 300 15.04 14.55 8.26
CA LYS A 300 15.11 13.12 8.61
C LYS A 300 14.25 12.24 7.67
N ALA A 301 13.16 12.79 7.13
CA ALA A 301 12.29 12.14 6.14
C ALA A 301 13.00 11.66 4.86
N ALA A 302 14.20 12.17 4.56
CA ALA A 302 14.93 11.82 3.35
C ALA A 302 15.53 10.40 3.37
N ASP A 303 15.79 9.80 4.54
CA ASP A 303 16.59 8.56 4.62
C ASP A 303 15.98 7.36 3.85
N TRP A 304 14.71 7.01 4.03
CA TRP A 304 14.10 5.92 3.25
C TRP A 304 13.89 6.29 1.78
N ALA A 305 13.58 7.55 1.48
CA ALA A 305 13.33 8.00 0.11
C ALA A 305 14.62 8.02 -0.75
N GLU A 306 15.75 8.43 -0.17
CA GLU A 306 17.07 8.36 -0.80
C GLU A 306 17.53 6.91 -0.97
N ARG A 307 17.27 6.03 0.00
CA ARG A 307 17.52 4.58 -0.12
C ARG A 307 16.69 3.94 -1.22
N GLU A 308 15.43 4.33 -1.36
CA GLU A 308 14.56 3.86 -2.45
C GLU A 308 15.10 4.31 -3.81
N ALA A 309 15.52 5.57 -3.94
CA ALA A 309 16.15 6.08 -5.16
C ALA A 309 17.46 5.34 -5.49
N TYR A 310 18.27 5.01 -4.48
CA TYR A 310 19.47 4.18 -4.64
C TYR A 310 19.13 2.75 -5.10
N ASP A 311 18.20 2.07 -4.44
CA ASP A 311 17.81 0.69 -4.79
C ASP A 311 17.22 0.60 -6.20
N MET A 312 16.36 1.55 -6.55
CA MET A 312 15.59 1.51 -7.79
C MET A 312 16.30 2.11 -9.02
N PHE A 313 17.15 3.12 -8.83
CA PHE A 313 17.83 3.83 -9.93
C PHE A 313 19.36 3.75 -9.85
N GLY A 314 19.93 3.39 -8.70
CA GLY A 314 21.39 3.31 -8.49
C GLY A 314 22.07 4.65 -8.30
N ILE A 315 21.32 5.67 -7.85
CA ILE A 315 21.86 7.01 -7.53
C ILE A 315 22.51 6.96 -6.15
N GLN A 316 23.78 7.34 -6.05
CA GLN A 316 24.54 7.36 -4.81
C GLN A 316 24.37 8.70 -4.08
N PHE A 317 23.93 8.66 -2.82
CA PHE A 317 23.80 9.85 -1.98
C PHE A 317 25.01 10.02 -1.06
N LYS A 318 25.88 11.00 -1.34
CA LYS A 318 27.08 11.27 -0.54
C LYS A 318 26.67 11.79 0.85
N GLY A 319 27.19 11.16 1.90
CA GLY A 319 26.92 11.52 3.29
C GLY A 319 25.73 10.79 3.93
N HIS A 320 25.07 9.88 3.20
CA HIS A 320 23.97 9.09 3.74
C HIS A 320 24.50 8.02 4.75
N PRO A 321 23.86 7.86 5.94
CA PRO A 321 24.33 6.93 6.98
C PRO A 321 24.20 5.45 6.59
N ASP A 322 23.16 5.09 5.83
CA ASP A 322 22.88 3.70 5.46
C ASP A 322 22.32 3.51 4.04
N LEU A 323 23.20 3.33 3.03
CA LEU A 323 22.80 3.11 1.63
C LEU A 323 22.64 1.62 1.28
N ARG A 324 21.72 0.94 1.97
CA ARG A 324 21.34 -0.43 1.64
C ARG A 324 20.07 -0.47 0.80
N ARG A 325 19.96 -1.50 -0.05
CA ARG A 325 18.72 -1.88 -0.74
C ARG A 325 17.60 -2.02 0.28
N ILE A 326 16.40 -1.55 -0.07
CA ILE A 326 15.29 -1.43 0.86
C ILE A 326 14.08 -2.26 0.40
N LEU A 327 13.75 -2.23 -0.89
CA LEU A 327 12.61 -2.96 -1.45
C LEU A 327 13.05 -4.25 -2.15
N THR A 328 14.19 -4.23 -2.86
CA THR A 328 14.73 -5.44 -3.49
C THR A 328 15.56 -6.28 -2.52
N HIS A 329 15.67 -7.58 -2.79
CA HIS A 329 16.50 -8.49 -1.99
C HIS A 329 17.99 -8.29 -2.30
N ALA A 330 18.87 -8.65 -1.36
CA ALA A 330 20.32 -8.39 -1.49
C ALA A 330 20.97 -9.07 -2.71
N GLN A 331 20.45 -10.23 -3.13
CA GLN A 331 20.94 -10.98 -4.30
C GLN A 331 20.43 -10.42 -5.64
N PHE A 332 19.62 -9.34 -5.63
CA PHE A 332 19.04 -8.78 -6.84
C PHE A 332 20.11 -8.10 -7.72
N ALA A 333 20.22 -8.54 -8.97
CA ALA A 333 21.15 -7.99 -9.94
C ALA A 333 20.49 -6.87 -10.76
N GLY A 334 20.96 -5.63 -10.56
CA GLY A 334 20.49 -4.45 -11.30
C GLY A 334 19.61 -3.51 -10.49
N HIS A 335 18.85 -2.68 -11.23
CA HIS A 335 18.01 -1.60 -10.72
C HIS A 335 16.70 -1.57 -11.50
N ALA A 336 15.60 -1.86 -10.80
CA ALA A 336 14.33 -2.19 -11.41
C ALA A 336 13.66 -1.05 -12.20
N LEU A 337 13.75 0.19 -11.69
CA LEU A 337 13.07 1.34 -12.29
C LEU A 337 13.89 2.01 -13.39
N ARG A 338 15.12 1.54 -13.66
CA ARG A 338 15.85 1.95 -14.86
C ARG A 338 15.07 1.53 -16.10
N LYS A 339 15.04 2.39 -17.12
CA LYS A 339 14.33 2.09 -18.37
C LYS A 339 14.98 0.92 -19.13
N ASP A 340 16.27 0.67 -18.91
CA ASP A 340 17.01 -0.47 -19.48
C ASP A 340 16.56 -1.83 -18.93
N PHE A 341 15.98 -1.87 -17.74
CA PHE A 341 15.67 -3.13 -17.07
C PHE A 341 14.33 -3.69 -17.54
N PRO A 342 14.29 -4.93 -18.08
CA PRO A 342 13.06 -5.57 -18.53
C PRO A 342 12.13 -5.89 -17.33
N PRO A 343 10.85 -5.48 -17.36
CA PRO A 343 9.93 -5.62 -16.22
C PRO A 343 9.74 -7.05 -15.68
N GLY A 344 9.85 -8.06 -16.54
CA GLY A 344 9.58 -9.46 -16.19
C GLY A 344 10.80 -10.28 -15.78
N GLN A 345 12.03 -9.74 -15.87
CA GLN A 345 13.24 -10.51 -15.60
C GLN A 345 13.39 -10.80 -14.10
N ARG A 346 13.08 -12.02 -13.70
CA ARG A 346 13.08 -12.42 -12.29
C ARG A 346 14.43 -12.92 -11.80
N THR A 347 14.83 -12.47 -10.61
CA THR A 347 15.99 -13.01 -9.89
C THR A 347 15.52 -13.74 -8.64
N PRO A 348 15.59 -15.09 -8.59
CA PRO A 348 15.15 -15.83 -7.41
C PRO A 348 16.04 -15.54 -6.20
N CYS A 349 15.44 -15.36 -5.02
CA CYS A 349 16.15 -15.23 -3.76
C CYS A 349 16.29 -16.62 -3.12
N THR A 350 17.52 -17.00 -2.76
CA THR A 350 17.81 -18.32 -2.17
C THR A 350 17.94 -18.29 -0.66
N ASP A 351 18.51 -17.21 -0.11
CA ASP A 351 18.82 -17.09 1.33
C ASP A 351 18.16 -15.87 1.96
N THR A 352 17.87 -15.95 3.26
CA THR A 352 17.48 -14.80 4.08
C THR A 352 18.73 -14.13 4.66
N VAL A 353 18.76 -12.79 4.64
CA VAL A 353 19.90 -11.99 5.12
C VAL A 353 19.55 -11.35 6.48
N ASP A 354 20.54 -11.26 7.36
CA ASP A 354 20.42 -10.57 8.65
C ASP A 354 20.62 -9.05 8.50
N LEU A 355 19.97 -8.26 9.36
CA LEU A 355 20.08 -6.81 9.31
C LEU A 355 21.30 -6.32 10.12
N PRO A 356 21.89 -5.16 9.80
CA PRO A 356 23.01 -4.56 10.52
C PRO A 356 22.75 -4.25 11.98
N VAL A 357 21.51 -4.30 12.46
CA VAL A 357 21.26 -4.30 13.93
C VAL A 357 21.96 -5.45 14.59
N VAL A 358 22.08 -6.61 13.95
CA VAL A 358 22.86 -7.73 14.46
C VAL A 358 24.30 -7.30 14.72
N GLU A 359 24.91 -6.55 13.80
CA GLU A 359 26.27 -6.04 13.94
C GLU A 359 26.38 -4.86 14.92
N ARG A 360 25.45 -3.91 14.88
CA ARG A 360 25.42 -2.74 15.79
C ARG A 360 25.18 -3.18 17.23
N ALA A 361 24.28 -4.13 17.45
CA ALA A 361 24.00 -4.71 18.75
C ALA A 361 25.21 -5.49 19.28
N ARG A 362 25.92 -6.25 18.42
CA ARG A 362 27.17 -6.91 18.80
C ARG A 362 28.23 -5.89 19.22
N LYS A 363 28.44 -4.82 18.44
CA LYS A 363 29.38 -3.73 18.80
C LYS A 363 28.98 -3.00 20.09
N TYR A 364 27.69 -2.81 20.32
CA TYR A 364 27.17 -2.21 21.55
C TYR A 364 27.37 -3.13 22.77
N ALA A 365 27.17 -4.44 22.59
CA ALA A 365 27.47 -5.44 23.61
C ALA A 365 28.94 -5.39 24.04
N GLU A 366 29.82 -5.31 23.04
CA GLU A 366 31.27 -5.25 23.22
C GLU A 366 31.69 -3.96 23.95
N SER A 367 31.04 -2.83 23.70
CA SER A 367 31.39 -1.55 24.33
C SER A 367 30.92 -1.41 25.78
N MET A 368 29.82 -2.05 26.17
CA MET A 368 29.28 -2.01 27.53
C MET A 368 29.72 -3.18 28.43
N GLY A 369 30.47 -4.15 27.90
CA GLY A 369 30.86 -5.35 28.65
C GLY A 369 29.67 -6.20 29.11
N LEU A 370 28.52 -6.05 28.44
CA LEU A 370 27.30 -6.81 28.70
C LEU A 370 27.42 -8.21 28.09
N ALA A 371 26.87 -9.21 28.76
CA ALA A 371 26.68 -10.53 28.17
C ALA A 371 25.72 -10.40 26.99
N HIS A 372 26.14 -10.85 25.81
CA HIS A 372 25.50 -10.73 24.50
C HIS A 372 24.00 -10.33 24.50
N PRO A 373 23.61 -9.14 23.97
CA PRO A 373 22.22 -8.75 23.84
C PRO A 373 21.49 -9.76 22.98
N GLN A 374 20.27 -10.10 23.39
CA GLN A 374 19.46 -11.04 22.64
C GLN A 374 18.92 -10.33 21.40
N ILE A 375 19.11 -10.96 20.25
CA ILE A 375 18.58 -10.46 18.98
C ILE A 375 17.28 -11.20 18.73
N LEU A 376 16.18 -10.47 18.75
CA LEU A 376 14.86 -10.99 18.48
C LEU A 376 14.42 -10.58 17.07
N ASN A 377 14.10 -11.57 16.25
CA ASN A 377 13.50 -11.36 14.95
C ASN A 377 11.97 -11.49 15.05
N ILE A 378 11.25 -10.41 14.81
CA ILE A 378 9.79 -10.36 14.82
C ILE A 378 9.32 -10.17 13.39
N GLY A 379 8.62 -11.17 12.86
CA GLY A 379 8.23 -11.21 11.46
C GLY A 379 9.29 -11.89 10.55
N PRO A 380 9.10 -11.84 9.21
CA PRO A 380 8.06 -11.11 8.50
C PRO A 380 6.65 -11.69 8.66
N GLN A 381 6.53 -12.93 9.16
CA GLN A 381 5.25 -13.55 9.46
C GLN A 381 5.01 -13.59 10.98
N HIS A 382 4.24 -12.63 11.49
CA HIS A 382 3.75 -12.61 12.86
C HIS A 382 2.42 -11.83 12.90
N PRO A 383 1.39 -12.27 13.65
CA PRO A 383 0.06 -11.63 13.64
C PRO A 383 0.11 -10.14 13.98
N ALA A 384 0.95 -9.75 14.94
CA ALA A 384 1.09 -8.36 15.35
C ALA A 384 1.78 -7.45 14.32
N MET A 385 2.35 -7.98 13.23
CA MET A 385 3.02 -7.17 12.21
C MET A 385 2.06 -6.68 11.10
N HIS A 386 0.77 -7.05 11.16
CA HIS A 386 -0.31 -6.63 10.23
C HIS A 386 0.08 -6.67 8.75
N GLY A 387 0.83 -7.70 8.37
CA GLY A 387 1.37 -7.86 7.02
C GLY A 387 2.81 -8.33 7.06
N THR A 388 3.49 -8.14 5.93
CA THR A 388 4.83 -8.67 5.69
C THR A 388 5.91 -7.67 6.10
N PHE A 389 6.06 -7.46 7.40
CA PHE A 389 7.03 -6.52 7.96
C PHE A 389 7.95 -7.24 8.95
N ARG A 390 9.27 -7.02 8.82
CA ARG A 390 10.25 -7.66 9.70
C ARG A 390 10.95 -6.61 10.55
N LEU A 391 10.86 -6.77 11.88
CA LEU A 391 11.56 -5.98 12.88
C LEU A 391 12.63 -6.86 13.53
N GLN A 392 13.91 -6.48 13.39
CA GLN A 392 14.98 -7.05 14.19
C GLN A 392 15.29 -6.10 15.34
N ALA A 393 15.01 -6.53 16.55
CA ALA A 393 15.25 -5.77 17.76
C ALA A 393 16.37 -6.40 18.58
N ALA A 394 17.31 -5.58 19.01
CA ALA A 394 18.28 -5.93 20.04
C ALA A 394 17.68 -5.58 21.40
N VAL A 395 17.49 -6.58 22.25
CA VAL A 395 16.83 -6.43 23.54
C VAL A 395 17.77 -6.78 24.69
N ASP A 396 17.65 -6.00 25.76
CA ASP A 396 18.20 -6.31 27.08
C ASP A 396 17.02 -6.55 28.04
N GLY A 397 16.82 -7.82 28.39
CA GLY A 397 15.57 -8.29 28.99
C GLY A 397 14.38 -7.99 28.08
N GLU A 398 13.51 -7.07 28.49
CA GLU A 398 12.31 -6.67 27.74
C GLU A 398 12.46 -5.30 27.05
N LYS A 399 13.55 -4.57 27.30
CA LYS A 399 13.77 -3.23 26.77
C LYS A 399 14.51 -3.28 25.44
N ILE A 400 14.06 -2.49 24.48
CA ILE A 400 14.66 -2.39 23.16
C ILE A 400 15.80 -1.38 23.21
N ILE A 401 17.02 -1.84 22.93
CA ILE A 401 18.21 -0.99 22.85
C ILE A 401 18.29 -0.35 21.45
N ASP A 402 18.21 -1.18 20.42
CA ASP A 402 18.25 -0.78 19.02
C ASP A 402 17.29 -1.65 18.20
N ALA A 403 16.77 -1.09 17.12
CA ALA A 403 15.81 -1.73 16.25
C ALA A 403 16.07 -1.30 14.80
N ASP A 404 15.88 -2.22 13.86
CA ASP A 404 15.93 -1.97 12.43
C ASP A 404 14.87 -2.79 11.74
N THR A 405 14.34 -2.19 10.68
CA THR A 405 13.14 -2.64 10.02
C THR A 405 13.46 -2.94 8.58
N GLU A 406 12.95 -4.07 8.15
CA GLU A 406 13.10 -4.56 6.79
C GLU A 406 11.72 -4.67 6.14
N ILE A 407 11.63 -3.99 5.00
CA ILE A 407 10.48 -3.99 4.10
C ILE A 407 10.88 -4.66 2.77
N GLY A 408 9.97 -4.69 1.80
CA GLY A 408 10.17 -5.26 0.47
C GLY A 408 9.60 -6.68 0.30
N PHE A 409 8.86 -7.18 1.29
CA PHE A 409 8.28 -8.52 1.23
C PHE A 409 6.96 -8.62 0.42
N LEU A 410 6.27 -7.48 0.23
CA LEU A 410 5.06 -7.28 -0.57
C LEU A 410 5.20 -6.18 -1.65
N HIS A 411 6.41 -5.69 -1.90
CA HIS A 411 6.68 -4.83 -3.05
C HIS A 411 6.07 -5.47 -4.29
N ARG A 412 5.36 -4.77 -5.16
CA ARG A 412 4.81 -5.35 -6.42
C ARG A 412 5.23 -4.56 -7.65
N CYS A 413 6.07 -3.54 -7.45
CA CYS A 413 6.50 -2.64 -8.51
C CYS A 413 5.33 -1.98 -9.20
N PHE A 414 4.40 -1.47 -8.41
CA PHE A 414 3.30 -0.65 -8.90
C PHE A 414 3.78 0.35 -9.96
N GLU A 415 4.88 1.04 -9.69
CA GLU A 415 5.37 2.12 -10.53
C GLU A 415 5.94 1.63 -11.87
N LYS A 416 6.69 0.51 -11.89
CA LYS A 416 7.20 -0.07 -13.14
C LYS A 416 6.06 -0.66 -13.97
N MET A 417 5.13 -1.34 -13.31
CA MET A 417 3.96 -1.92 -13.97
C MET A 417 3.04 -0.85 -14.54
N ALA A 418 2.94 0.31 -13.89
CA ALA A 418 2.20 1.44 -14.44
C ALA A 418 2.79 1.92 -15.76
N GLU A 419 4.12 1.93 -15.92
CA GLU A 419 4.80 2.38 -17.15
C GLU A 419 4.60 1.44 -18.36
N THR A 420 4.25 0.16 -18.12
CA THR A 420 3.99 -0.82 -19.19
C THR A 420 2.53 -0.84 -19.64
N HIS A 421 1.60 -0.39 -18.78
CA HIS A 421 0.16 -0.44 -18.99
C HIS A 421 -0.42 0.91 -19.41
N MET A 422 -1.59 0.89 -20.02
CA MET A 422 -2.31 2.12 -20.36
C MET A 422 -2.98 2.74 -19.13
N TYR A 423 -3.26 4.05 -19.17
CA TYR A 423 -3.78 4.79 -18.01
C TYR A 423 -5.02 4.18 -17.32
N TRP A 424 -5.99 3.62 -18.05
CA TRP A 424 -7.17 2.98 -17.43
C TRP A 424 -6.88 1.57 -16.91
N GLN A 425 -5.91 0.87 -17.50
CA GLN A 425 -5.42 -0.42 -17.01
C GLN A 425 -4.64 -0.27 -15.70
N VAL A 426 -4.21 0.96 -15.36
CA VAL A 426 -3.53 1.24 -14.09
C VAL A 426 -4.47 1.38 -12.90
N ILE A 427 -5.76 1.67 -13.12
CA ILE A 427 -6.75 1.86 -12.05
C ILE A 427 -6.84 0.64 -11.10
N PRO A 428 -6.89 -0.62 -11.58
CA PRO A 428 -6.88 -1.77 -10.68
C PRO A 428 -5.60 -1.87 -9.82
N PHE A 429 -4.46 -1.35 -10.29
CA PHE A 429 -3.24 -1.35 -9.49
C PHE A 429 -3.37 -0.41 -8.28
N THR A 430 -4.05 0.72 -8.43
CA THR A 430 -4.21 1.72 -7.35
C THR A 430 -5.10 1.23 -6.22
N ASP A 431 -6.14 0.46 -6.56
CA ASP A 431 -7.05 -0.16 -5.57
C ASP A 431 -6.32 -1.09 -4.58
N ARG A 432 -5.13 -1.58 -4.96
CA ARG A 432 -4.38 -2.58 -4.20
C ARG A 432 -3.21 -2.01 -3.42
N LEU A 433 -2.96 -0.70 -3.49
CA LEU A 433 -2.00 0.00 -2.64
C LEU A 433 -2.53 -0.05 -1.19
N ASN A 434 -3.46 0.83 -0.86
CA ASN A 434 -4.29 0.67 0.33
C ASN A 434 -5.57 -0.10 -0.03
N TYR A 435 -5.55 -1.42 0.20
CA TYR A 435 -6.67 -2.31 -0.11
C TYR A 435 -7.86 -2.17 0.85
N MET A 436 -7.74 -1.40 1.94
CA MET A 436 -8.86 -1.09 2.84
C MET A 436 -9.67 0.10 2.33
N SER A 437 -9.00 1.09 1.73
CA SER A 437 -9.60 2.29 1.16
C SER A 437 -9.36 2.41 -0.35
N ALA A 438 -9.68 1.35 -1.09
CA ALA A 438 -9.43 1.26 -2.54
C ALA A 438 -10.00 2.44 -3.33
N MET A 439 -11.22 2.88 -3.00
CA MET A 439 -11.87 4.04 -3.64
C MET A 439 -11.05 5.32 -3.55
N MET A 440 -10.44 5.58 -2.40
CA MET A 440 -9.67 6.81 -2.18
C MET A 440 -8.42 6.83 -3.04
N ASN A 441 -7.76 5.67 -3.22
CA ASN A 441 -6.60 5.57 -4.10
C ASN A 441 -7.00 5.79 -5.56
N GLY A 442 -8.12 5.19 -5.98
CA GLY A 442 -8.68 5.38 -7.31
C GLY A 442 -9.03 6.86 -7.58
N VAL A 443 -9.60 7.56 -6.60
CA VAL A 443 -9.86 9.01 -6.67
C VAL A 443 -8.57 9.80 -6.81
N ALA A 444 -7.57 9.53 -5.96
CA ALA A 444 -6.30 10.25 -5.97
C ALA A 444 -5.56 10.11 -7.32
N TYR A 445 -5.58 8.90 -7.91
CA TYR A 445 -5.01 8.64 -9.23
C TYR A 445 -5.82 9.27 -10.36
N ALA A 446 -7.14 9.09 -10.37
CA ALA A 446 -8.02 9.67 -11.39
C ALA A 446 -7.87 11.20 -11.42
N MET A 447 -7.80 11.83 -10.24
CA MET A 447 -7.57 13.27 -10.10
C MET A 447 -6.22 13.71 -10.67
N ALA A 448 -5.17 12.89 -10.55
CA ALA A 448 -3.87 13.19 -11.14
C ALA A 448 -3.94 13.23 -12.67
N VAL A 449 -4.65 12.28 -13.27
CA VAL A 449 -4.86 12.23 -14.71
C VAL A 449 -5.80 13.34 -15.19
N GLU A 450 -6.89 13.61 -14.46
CA GLU A 450 -7.84 14.69 -14.75
C GLU A 450 -7.16 16.07 -14.70
N LYS A 451 -6.26 16.31 -13.72
CA LYS A 451 -5.43 17.53 -13.63
C LYS A 451 -4.45 17.64 -14.80
N MET A 452 -3.93 16.52 -15.32
CA MET A 452 -3.09 16.50 -16.54
C MET A 452 -3.88 16.97 -17.77
N PHE A 453 -5.10 16.46 -17.97
CA PHE A 453 -5.99 16.92 -19.05
C PHE A 453 -6.50 18.35 -18.83
N GLY A 454 -6.60 18.80 -17.57
CA GLY A 454 -7.20 20.08 -17.19
C GLY A 454 -8.70 20.09 -17.34
N VAL A 455 -9.32 18.97 -16.98
CA VAL A 455 -10.75 18.70 -17.17
C VAL A 455 -11.45 18.68 -15.83
N GLU A 456 -12.61 19.32 -15.75
CA GLU A 456 -13.48 19.29 -14.57
C GLU A 456 -14.58 18.23 -14.70
N ILE A 457 -14.81 17.50 -13.61
CA ILE A 457 -15.78 16.40 -13.54
C ILE A 457 -17.18 16.94 -13.24
N PRO A 458 -18.28 16.31 -13.72
CA PRO A 458 -19.63 16.65 -13.29
C PRO A 458 -19.81 16.64 -11.77
N LYS A 459 -20.57 17.62 -11.23
CA LYS A 459 -20.82 17.75 -9.78
C LYS A 459 -21.39 16.50 -9.13
N ARG A 460 -22.29 15.78 -9.82
CA ARG A 460 -22.86 14.53 -9.31
C ARG A 460 -21.77 13.48 -9.03
N ALA A 461 -20.85 13.29 -9.97
CA ALA A 461 -19.75 12.34 -9.81
C ALA A 461 -18.77 12.77 -8.71
N GLN A 462 -18.54 14.08 -8.53
CA GLN A 462 -17.75 14.59 -7.40
C GLN A 462 -18.39 14.22 -6.05
N TYR A 463 -19.69 14.47 -5.87
CA TYR A 463 -20.41 14.12 -4.63
C TYR A 463 -20.44 12.61 -4.37
N ILE A 464 -20.63 11.78 -5.42
CA ILE A 464 -20.57 10.32 -5.29
C ILE A 464 -19.17 9.88 -4.84
N ARG A 465 -18.10 10.44 -5.45
CA ARG A 465 -16.72 10.15 -5.03
C ARG A 465 -16.47 10.55 -3.59
N VAL A 466 -16.97 11.69 -3.14
CA VAL A 466 -16.85 12.14 -1.73
C VAL A 466 -17.56 11.16 -0.79
N ILE A 467 -18.83 10.83 -1.04
CA ILE A 467 -19.60 9.91 -0.19
C ILE A 467 -18.90 8.56 -0.06
N LEU A 468 -18.49 7.96 -1.17
CA LEU A 468 -17.84 6.64 -1.17
C LEU A 468 -16.42 6.69 -0.57
N SER A 469 -15.71 7.82 -0.72
CA SER A 469 -14.40 8.02 -0.08
C SER A 469 -14.52 8.14 1.44
N GLU A 470 -15.51 8.86 1.95
CA GLU A 470 -15.73 8.98 3.40
C GLU A 470 -16.24 7.66 4.01
N PHE A 471 -17.07 6.87 3.30
CA PHE A 471 -17.39 5.50 3.73
C PHE A 471 -16.15 4.61 3.79
N SER A 472 -15.26 4.71 2.79
CA SER A 472 -14.00 3.97 2.76
C SER A 472 -13.05 4.41 3.90
N ARG A 473 -13.06 5.70 4.26
CA ARG A 473 -12.32 6.24 5.41
C ARG A 473 -12.82 5.64 6.73
N ILE A 474 -14.14 5.57 6.92
CA ILE A 474 -14.74 4.95 8.10
C ILE A 474 -14.33 3.47 8.20
N ALA A 475 -14.40 2.73 7.10
CA ALA A 475 -14.00 1.32 7.06
C ALA A 475 -12.52 1.12 7.44
N ASP A 476 -11.62 1.97 6.92
CA ASP A 476 -10.18 1.90 7.24
C ASP A 476 -9.90 2.23 8.72
N HIS A 477 -10.50 3.29 9.27
CA HIS A 477 -10.34 3.63 10.68
C HIS A 477 -10.88 2.55 11.62
N LEU A 478 -12.03 1.94 11.30
CA LEU A 478 -12.59 0.83 12.09
C LEU A 478 -11.66 -0.38 12.14
N VAL A 479 -11.03 -0.73 11.01
CA VAL A 479 -10.07 -1.84 10.99
C VAL A 479 -8.78 -1.49 11.70
N CYS A 480 -8.26 -0.27 11.55
CA CYS A 480 -7.10 0.17 12.32
C CYS A 480 -7.35 0.12 13.83
N ILE A 481 -8.49 0.65 14.29
CA ILE A 481 -8.86 0.62 15.71
C ILE A 481 -9.05 -0.83 16.18
N GLY A 482 -9.76 -1.65 15.39
CA GLY A 482 -9.99 -3.05 15.71
C GLY A 482 -8.70 -3.85 15.83
N THR A 483 -7.80 -3.74 14.86
CA THR A 483 -6.51 -4.44 14.83
C THR A 483 -5.61 -4.02 15.98
N ASN A 484 -5.45 -2.72 16.23
CA ASN A 484 -4.68 -2.20 17.36
C ASN A 484 -5.20 -2.74 18.70
N LEU A 485 -6.52 -2.88 18.85
CA LEU A 485 -7.13 -3.45 20.05
C LEU A 485 -6.87 -4.96 20.18
N VAL A 486 -6.85 -5.72 19.08
CA VAL A 486 -6.48 -7.15 19.09
C VAL A 486 -5.05 -7.34 19.56
N ASP A 487 -4.13 -6.49 19.10
CA ASP A 487 -2.72 -6.59 19.49
C ASP A 487 -2.50 -6.33 20.98
N LEU A 488 -3.33 -5.46 21.55
CA LEU A 488 -3.37 -5.20 22.99
C LEU A 488 -4.11 -6.29 23.79
N GLY A 489 -4.78 -7.24 23.11
CA GLY A 489 -5.48 -8.39 23.68
C GLY A 489 -7.01 -8.28 23.71
N ALA A 490 -7.59 -7.20 23.21
CA ALA A 490 -9.03 -6.94 23.24
C ALA A 490 -9.75 -7.43 21.96
N ILE A 491 -9.92 -8.75 21.85
CA ILE A 491 -10.47 -9.42 20.66
C ILE A 491 -11.93 -9.02 20.36
N THR A 492 -12.77 -8.78 21.37
CA THR A 492 -14.20 -8.47 21.16
C THR A 492 -14.41 -7.20 20.32
N ASN A 493 -13.59 -6.17 20.55
CA ASN A 493 -13.69 -4.90 19.83
C ASN A 493 -13.48 -5.05 18.32
N PHE A 494 -12.64 -6.01 17.92
CA PHE A 494 -12.39 -6.33 16.51
C PHE A 494 -13.66 -6.72 15.79
N TRP A 495 -14.45 -7.63 16.37
CA TRP A 495 -15.70 -8.11 15.77
C TRP A 495 -16.77 -7.02 15.69
N TYR A 496 -16.79 -6.10 16.66
CA TYR A 496 -17.69 -4.94 16.65
C TYR A 496 -17.31 -3.94 15.54
N GLY A 497 -16.02 -3.80 15.21
CA GLY A 497 -15.56 -2.99 14.09
C GLY A 497 -15.77 -3.64 12.72
N PHE A 498 -15.68 -4.96 12.63
CA PHE A 498 -15.83 -5.69 11.35
C PHE A 498 -17.28 -5.72 10.85
N ARG A 499 -18.28 -5.74 11.75
CA ARG A 499 -19.68 -5.73 11.34
C ARG A 499 -20.09 -4.50 10.50
N PRO A 500 -19.90 -3.25 10.96
CA PRO A 500 -20.21 -2.07 10.14
C PRO A 500 -19.33 -1.99 8.89
N ARG A 501 -18.10 -2.53 8.91
CA ARG A 501 -17.27 -2.66 7.70
C ARG A 501 -17.94 -3.55 6.65
N GLU A 502 -18.45 -4.72 7.01
CA GLU A 502 -19.16 -5.60 6.06
C GLU A 502 -20.39 -4.90 5.46
N GLU A 503 -21.18 -4.20 6.29
CA GLU A 503 -22.35 -3.44 5.79
C GLU A 503 -21.94 -2.31 4.80
N ILE A 504 -20.76 -1.70 4.99
CA ILE A 504 -20.19 -0.72 4.04
C ILE A 504 -19.74 -1.44 2.75
N TYR A 505 -19.15 -2.61 2.85
CA TYR A 505 -18.71 -3.38 1.67
C TYR A 505 -19.89 -3.89 0.84
N ASP A 506 -21.00 -4.27 1.45
CA ASP A 506 -22.25 -4.58 0.74
C ASP A 506 -22.77 -3.37 -0.07
N LEU A 507 -22.58 -2.15 0.45
CA LEU A 507 -22.90 -0.93 -0.28
C LEU A 507 -21.96 -0.73 -1.48
N LEU A 508 -20.64 -0.90 -1.27
CA LEU A 508 -19.65 -0.79 -2.35
C LEU A 508 -19.89 -1.83 -3.44
N GLU A 509 -20.13 -3.09 -3.06
CA GLU A 509 -20.46 -4.19 -3.97
C GLU A 509 -21.71 -3.87 -4.79
N SER A 510 -22.75 -3.30 -4.17
CA SER A 510 -23.95 -2.90 -4.91
C SER A 510 -23.71 -1.83 -5.98
N CYS A 511 -22.63 -1.05 -5.87
CA CYS A 511 -22.26 -0.03 -6.84
C CYS A 511 -21.36 -0.56 -7.96
N CYS A 512 -20.42 -1.46 -7.65
CA CYS A 512 -19.35 -1.85 -8.57
C CYS A 512 -19.27 -3.34 -8.91
N GLY A 513 -19.98 -4.19 -8.17
CA GLY A 513 -19.94 -5.65 -8.28
C GLY A 513 -18.71 -6.32 -7.63
N GLY A 514 -17.74 -5.54 -7.12
CA GLY A 514 -16.60 -6.04 -6.36
C GLY A 514 -16.67 -5.62 -4.89
N ARG A 515 -16.26 -6.48 -3.96
CA ARG A 515 -16.29 -6.17 -2.52
C ARG A 515 -15.15 -5.25 -2.07
N LEU A 516 -13.91 -5.67 -2.34
CA LEU A 516 -12.69 -4.95 -1.94
C LEU A 516 -12.07 -4.17 -3.09
N THR A 517 -11.76 -4.85 -4.21
CA THR A 517 -11.20 -4.19 -5.40
C THR A 517 -12.33 -3.72 -6.30
N VAL A 518 -12.75 -2.49 -6.04
CA VAL A 518 -13.96 -1.88 -6.60
C VAL A 518 -13.79 -1.36 -8.04
N SER A 519 -12.63 -0.79 -8.40
CA SER A 519 -12.32 -0.20 -9.71
C SER A 519 -13.46 0.63 -10.33
N TYR A 520 -14.26 1.27 -9.46
CA TYR A 520 -15.47 2.02 -9.81
C TYR A 520 -15.15 3.43 -10.28
N VAL A 521 -14.12 4.03 -9.69
CA VAL A 521 -13.62 5.34 -10.10
C VAL A 521 -12.95 5.19 -11.45
N ARG A 522 -13.38 6.01 -12.42
CA ARG A 522 -12.79 6.07 -13.77
C ARG A 522 -12.31 7.48 -14.04
N ILE A 523 -11.33 7.60 -14.91
CA ILE A 523 -10.82 8.91 -15.33
C ILE A 523 -11.97 9.65 -16.02
N GLY A 524 -12.34 10.84 -15.52
CA GLY A 524 -13.48 11.62 -16.02
C GLY A 524 -14.83 11.36 -15.33
N GLY A 525 -14.88 10.55 -14.27
CA GLY A 525 -16.09 10.36 -13.46
C GLY A 525 -16.17 9.02 -12.71
N VAL A 526 -17.31 8.36 -12.79
CA VAL A 526 -17.53 7.02 -12.24
C VAL A 526 -17.92 6.04 -13.35
N ALA A 527 -17.73 4.73 -13.13
CA ALA A 527 -17.98 3.71 -14.14
C ALA A 527 -19.45 3.65 -14.59
N GLU A 528 -20.37 3.64 -13.63
CA GLU A 528 -21.82 3.72 -13.82
C GLU A 528 -22.41 4.62 -12.73
N ASP A 529 -23.67 5.01 -12.84
CA ASP A 529 -24.33 5.77 -11.77
C ASP A 529 -24.73 4.85 -10.60
N VAL A 530 -24.94 5.43 -9.42
CA VAL A 530 -25.31 4.67 -8.23
C VAL A 530 -26.68 3.99 -8.39
N PRO A 531 -26.89 2.80 -7.78
CA PRO A 531 -28.19 2.12 -7.83
C PRO A 531 -29.30 2.95 -7.16
N ALA A 532 -30.55 2.76 -7.57
CA ALA A 532 -31.68 3.52 -7.04
C ALA A 532 -31.86 3.40 -5.51
N ASP A 533 -31.48 2.24 -4.93
CA ASP A 533 -31.51 1.98 -3.50
C ASP A 533 -30.37 2.64 -2.69
N PHE A 534 -29.39 3.24 -3.36
CA PHE A 534 -28.15 3.73 -2.75
C PHE A 534 -28.39 4.71 -1.59
N VAL A 535 -29.27 5.70 -1.81
CA VAL A 535 -29.58 6.73 -0.81
C VAL A 535 -30.24 6.11 0.43
N ARG A 536 -31.15 5.15 0.23
CA ARG A 536 -31.84 4.46 1.32
C ARG A 536 -30.87 3.62 2.15
N ARG A 537 -30.00 2.83 1.49
CA ARG A 537 -28.98 2.01 2.17
C ARG A 537 -27.96 2.88 2.91
N SER A 538 -27.50 3.96 2.28
CA SER A 538 -26.57 4.91 2.90
C SER A 538 -27.15 5.54 4.16
N ARG A 539 -28.43 5.93 4.16
CA ARG A 539 -29.11 6.45 5.36
C ARG A 539 -29.21 5.40 6.47
N ALA A 540 -29.51 4.15 6.14
CA ALA A 540 -29.54 3.07 7.14
C ALA A 540 -28.18 2.86 7.81
N LEU A 541 -27.08 2.96 7.05
CA LEU A 541 -25.72 2.89 7.58
C LEU A 541 -25.37 4.08 8.49
N LEU A 542 -25.80 5.29 8.12
CA LEU A 542 -25.61 6.47 8.97
C LEU A 542 -26.28 6.32 10.35
N ASP A 543 -27.37 5.56 10.45
CA ASP A 543 -28.06 5.28 11.71
C ASP A 543 -27.46 4.10 12.50
N SER A 544 -26.79 3.15 11.82
CA SER A 544 -26.21 1.95 12.44
C SER A 544 -24.79 2.18 12.97
N ILE A 545 -23.92 2.81 12.18
CA ILE A 545 -22.48 2.99 12.48
C ILE A 545 -22.24 3.69 13.83
N PRO A 546 -22.90 4.83 14.17
CA PRO A 546 -22.67 5.51 15.44
C PRO A 546 -22.83 4.60 16.67
N LYS A 547 -23.80 3.68 16.64
CA LYS A 547 -24.07 2.77 17.77
C LYS A 547 -22.87 1.86 18.04
N TYR A 548 -22.29 1.29 16.97
CA TYR A 548 -21.11 0.45 17.10
C TYR A 548 -19.88 1.24 17.56
N VAL A 549 -19.70 2.46 17.05
CA VAL A 549 -18.59 3.35 17.44
C VAL A 549 -18.72 3.75 18.92
N ASP A 550 -19.91 4.10 19.37
CA ASP A 550 -20.18 4.48 20.76
C ASP A 550 -19.98 3.28 21.71
N ASP A 551 -20.35 2.06 21.30
CA ASP A 551 -20.08 0.84 22.07
C ASP A 551 -18.57 0.57 22.20
N ILE A 552 -17.80 0.71 21.11
CA ILE A 552 -16.33 0.59 21.12
C ILE A 552 -15.71 1.65 22.02
N GLU A 553 -16.15 2.90 21.92
CA GLU A 553 -15.64 3.98 22.74
C GLU A 553 -15.94 3.75 24.23
N LYS A 554 -17.17 3.33 24.56
CA LYS A 554 -17.60 3.06 25.94
C LYS A 554 -16.77 1.96 26.60
N MET A 555 -16.37 0.94 25.84
CA MET A 555 -15.54 -0.16 26.35
C MET A 555 -14.08 0.26 26.62
N ASN A 556 -13.54 1.22 25.85
CA ASN A 556 -12.10 1.51 25.87
C ASN A 556 -11.74 2.86 26.52
N ARG A 557 -12.55 3.91 26.34
CA ARG A 557 -12.21 5.30 26.72
C ARG A 557 -11.86 5.46 28.20
N HIS A 558 -12.57 4.77 29.09
CA HIS A 558 -12.32 4.83 30.54
C HIS A 558 -11.66 3.55 31.09
N ASN A 559 -11.26 2.63 30.21
CA ASN A 559 -10.62 1.40 30.64
C ASN A 559 -9.19 1.68 31.10
N LYS A 560 -8.93 1.39 32.38
CA LYS A 560 -7.62 1.60 33.01
C LYS A 560 -6.50 0.81 32.31
N ILE A 561 -6.78 -0.42 31.88
CA ILE A 561 -5.78 -1.27 31.21
C ILE A 561 -5.39 -0.67 29.87
N PHE A 562 -6.39 -0.20 29.10
CA PHE A 562 -6.15 0.43 27.81
C PHE A 562 -5.32 1.70 27.97
N LYS A 563 -5.73 2.61 28.86
CA LYS A 563 -4.97 3.84 29.16
C LYS A 563 -3.52 3.57 29.58
N MET A 564 -3.30 2.62 30.50
CA MET A 564 -1.94 2.24 30.92
C MET A 564 -1.07 1.69 29.78
N ARG A 565 -1.69 1.15 28.72
CA ARG A 565 -1.01 0.54 27.56
C ARG A 565 -1.00 1.46 26.32
N THR A 566 -1.46 2.71 26.44
CA THR A 566 -1.49 3.64 25.30
C THR A 566 -1.07 5.06 25.64
N GLU A 567 -1.36 5.54 26.85
CA GLU A 567 -1.00 6.89 27.29
C GLU A 567 0.52 6.99 27.49
N GLY A 568 1.14 8.00 26.87
CA GLY A 568 2.57 8.26 26.98
C GLY A 568 3.48 7.26 26.26
N ILE A 569 2.92 6.31 25.49
CA ILE A 569 3.70 5.33 24.72
C ILE A 569 3.99 5.87 23.32
N THR A 570 5.27 5.87 22.94
CA THR A 570 5.75 6.35 21.63
C THR A 570 5.21 7.73 21.26
N ALA A 571 5.18 8.63 22.25
CA ALA A 571 4.81 10.03 22.08
C ALA A 571 5.80 10.72 21.14
N ILE A 572 5.27 11.59 20.26
CA ILE A 572 6.06 12.26 19.23
C ILE A 572 5.88 13.76 19.37
N SER A 573 6.99 14.48 19.40
CA SER A 573 6.97 15.94 19.40
C SER A 573 6.46 16.48 18.06
N THR A 574 5.84 17.65 18.08
CA THR A 574 5.34 18.33 16.88
C THR A 574 6.48 18.59 15.87
N GLU A 575 7.66 18.98 16.35
CA GLU A 575 8.83 19.27 15.51
C GLU A 575 9.39 18.01 14.85
N ASP A 576 9.53 16.92 15.61
CA ASP A 576 9.98 15.65 15.05
C ASP A 576 8.97 15.09 14.04
N ALA A 577 7.67 15.18 14.31
CA ALA A 577 6.64 14.72 13.37
C ALA A 577 6.74 15.43 12.01
N ILE A 578 7.02 16.73 12.01
CA ILE A 578 7.21 17.52 10.79
C ILE A 578 8.55 17.14 10.11
N ASP A 579 9.62 16.96 10.87
CA ASP A 579 10.94 16.64 10.31
C ASP A 579 11.02 15.23 9.70
N TRP A 580 10.26 14.27 10.24
CA TRP A 580 10.04 12.93 9.68
C TRP A 580 9.00 12.89 8.55
N GLY A 581 8.38 14.02 8.20
CA GLY A 581 7.46 14.08 7.05
C GLY A 581 6.10 13.43 7.29
N PHE A 582 5.66 13.32 8.55
CA PHE A 582 4.39 12.68 8.89
C PHE A 582 3.22 13.47 8.33
N THR A 583 2.15 12.76 7.96
CA THR A 583 0.90 13.36 7.45
C THR A 583 -0.31 12.60 8.01
N GLY A 584 -1.50 13.20 7.95
CA GLY A 584 -2.74 12.52 8.33
C GLY A 584 -2.99 12.45 9.84
N PRO A 585 -3.67 11.39 10.33
CA PRO A 585 -4.08 11.27 11.73
C PRO A 585 -2.90 11.28 12.71
N VAL A 586 -1.74 10.77 12.30
CA VAL A 586 -0.53 10.73 13.15
C VAL A 586 0.04 12.13 13.37
N LEU A 587 0.03 12.98 12.33
CA LEU A 587 0.46 14.37 12.43
C LEU A 587 -0.55 15.21 13.26
N ARG A 588 -1.85 14.95 13.08
CA ARG A 588 -2.92 15.58 13.85
C ARG A 588 -2.88 15.22 15.33
N ALA A 589 -2.54 13.96 15.66
CA ALA A 589 -2.33 13.53 17.04
C ALA A 589 -1.17 14.27 17.73
N ALA A 590 -0.13 14.66 16.98
CA ALA A 590 1.00 15.45 17.48
C ALA A 590 0.71 16.98 17.59
N GLY A 591 -0.55 17.40 17.38
CA GLY A 591 -1.01 18.77 17.59
C GLY A 591 -0.97 19.71 16.38
N VAL A 592 -0.65 19.21 15.17
CA VAL A 592 -0.66 20.05 13.96
C VAL A 592 -2.03 19.95 13.25
N PRO A 593 -2.79 21.05 13.07
CA PRO A 593 -4.08 21.05 12.39
C PRO A 593 -3.94 21.03 10.85
N TYR A 594 -3.25 20.00 10.34
CA TYR A 594 -3.04 19.79 8.90
C TYR A 594 -4.02 18.76 8.34
N ASP A 595 -4.86 19.19 7.41
CA ASP A 595 -5.78 18.34 6.63
C ASP A 595 -5.96 18.97 5.24
N ILE A 596 -5.69 18.19 4.19
CA ILE A 596 -5.75 18.68 2.81
C ILE A 596 -7.16 19.12 2.44
N ARG A 597 -8.21 18.49 2.97
CA ARG A 597 -9.61 18.79 2.62
C ARG A 597 -10.02 20.22 2.98
N LYS A 598 -9.40 20.81 4.02
CA LYS A 598 -9.60 22.24 4.37
C LYS A 598 -8.56 23.17 3.79
N TRP A 599 -7.30 22.73 3.71
CA TRP A 599 -6.19 23.59 3.27
C TRP A 599 -6.16 23.79 1.75
N PHE A 600 -6.44 22.71 1.01
CA PHE A 600 -6.49 22.67 -0.44
C PHE A 600 -7.75 21.91 -0.88
N PRO A 601 -8.94 22.53 -0.72
CA PRO A 601 -10.21 21.84 -0.94
C PRO A 601 -10.34 21.38 -2.39
N ASN A 602 -10.49 20.07 -2.56
CA ASN A 602 -10.86 19.43 -3.83
C ASN A 602 -12.35 19.03 -3.76
N TYR A 603 -13.03 18.87 -4.90
CA TYR A 603 -14.43 18.37 -4.97
C TYR A 603 -15.44 19.06 -4.05
N ASP A 604 -15.36 20.40 -3.95
CA ASP A 604 -16.25 21.20 -3.11
C ASP A 604 -16.22 20.84 -1.60
N TYR A 605 -15.10 20.30 -1.09
CA TYR A 605 -14.94 20.07 0.37
C TYR A 605 -15.07 21.34 1.22
N ASP A 606 -14.92 22.52 0.61
CA ASP A 606 -15.14 23.84 1.21
C ASP A 606 -16.59 24.09 1.63
N LYS A 607 -17.56 23.42 1.00
CA LYS A 607 -19.00 23.57 1.30
C LYS A 607 -19.46 22.71 2.47
N PHE A 608 -18.70 21.69 2.85
CA PHE A 608 -19.06 20.80 3.95
C PHE A 608 -18.53 21.35 5.28
N GLU A 609 -19.39 21.33 6.29
CA GLU A 609 -19.05 21.78 7.63
C GLU A 609 -18.58 20.58 8.47
N PHE A 610 -17.28 20.56 8.78
CA PHE A 610 -16.66 19.56 9.66
C PHE A 610 -15.49 20.18 10.43
N GLU A 611 -15.03 19.52 11.49
CA GLU A 611 -13.90 19.95 12.32
C GLU A 611 -12.68 19.03 12.13
N ILE A 612 -11.47 19.57 12.36
CA ILE A 612 -10.24 18.77 12.31
C ILE A 612 -9.91 18.37 13.76
N PRO A 613 -9.99 17.09 14.13
CA PRO A 613 -9.59 16.65 15.45
C PRO A 613 -8.06 16.77 15.61
N ILE A 614 -7.63 17.21 16.79
CA ILE A 614 -6.23 17.37 17.16
C ILE A 614 -5.96 16.63 18.48
N GLY A 615 -4.77 16.04 18.59
CA GLY A 615 -4.25 15.52 19.86
C GLY A 615 -3.29 16.52 20.52
N GLU A 616 -2.84 16.22 21.73
CA GLU A 616 -1.96 17.09 22.51
C GLU A 616 -0.57 16.46 22.74
N ALA A 617 -0.53 15.15 23.02
CA ALA A 617 0.68 14.42 23.41
C ALA A 617 1.30 13.61 22.26
N GLY A 618 0.55 13.33 21.18
CA GLY A 618 1.03 12.54 20.05
C GLY A 618 1.24 11.06 20.34
N ASP A 619 0.69 10.56 21.45
CA ASP A 619 0.78 9.17 21.89
C ASP A 619 -0.21 8.26 21.14
N VAL A 620 -0.17 6.96 21.47
CA VAL A 620 -1.06 5.95 20.86
C VAL A 620 -2.53 6.24 21.20
N TYR A 621 -2.80 6.79 22.39
CA TYR A 621 -4.15 7.10 22.85
C TYR A 621 -4.78 8.26 22.07
N ASP A 622 -4.03 9.34 21.86
CA ASP A 622 -4.46 10.48 21.05
C ASP A 622 -4.74 10.08 19.61
N ARG A 623 -3.91 9.22 19.01
CA ARG A 623 -4.15 8.67 17.66
C ARG A 623 -5.45 7.87 17.59
N TYR A 624 -5.76 7.10 18.63
CA TYR A 624 -7.02 6.37 18.72
C TYR A 624 -8.21 7.34 18.79
N LEU A 625 -8.14 8.39 19.62
CA LEU A 625 -9.22 9.38 19.74
C LEU A 625 -9.42 10.20 18.47
N VAL A 626 -8.33 10.64 17.83
CA VAL A 626 -8.37 11.36 16.54
C VAL A 626 -9.12 10.54 15.49
N ARG A 627 -8.83 9.24 15.36
CA ARG A 627 -9.52 8.36 14.40
C ARG A 627 -11.01 8.16 14.72
N ILE A 628 -11.38 8.04 16.00
CA ILE A 628 -12.80 7.96 16.39
C ILE A 628 -13.54 9.24 16.03
N GLU A 629 -12.93 10.40 16.30
CA GLU A 629 -13.54 11.67 15.98
C GLU A 629 -13.61 11.87 14.45
N GLU A 630 -12.59 11.46 13.69
CA GLU A 630 -12.63 11.45 12.22
C GLU A 630 -13.79 10.60 11.67
N ILE A 631 -14.12 9.47 12.28
CA ILE A 631 -15.31 8.68 11.90
C ILE A 631 -16.58 9.52 12.07
N ARG A 632 -16.73 10.23 13.20
CA ARG A 632 -17.89 11.11 13.44
C ARG A 632 -17.98 12.26 12.46
N GLN A 633 -16.85 12.91 12.15
CA GLN A 633 -16.78 13.98 11.16
C GLN A 633 -17.09 13.46 9.74
N SER A 634 -16.63 12.26 9.39
CA SER A 634 -16.94 11.61 8.12
C SER A 634 -18.43 11.33 7.97
N LEU A 635 -19.10 10.84 9.03
CA LEU A 635 -20.55 10.67 9.05
C LEU A 635 -21.30 11.99 8.85
N ARG A 636 -20.81 13.09 9.44
CA ARG A 636 -21.37 14.44 9.25
C ARG A 636 -21.24 14.90 7.79
N ILE A 637 -20.09 14.68 7.15
CA ILE A 637 -19.87 15.00 5.73
C ILE A 637 -20.82 14.18 4.84
N ILE A 638 -20.92 12.87 5.06
CA ILE A 638 -21.80 12.00 4.26
C ILE A 638 -23.26 12.44 4.37
N LYS A 639 -23.72 12.81 5.56
CA LYS A 639 -25.09 13.32 5.76
C LYS A 639 -25.34 14.57 4.92
N GLN A 640 -24.44 15.55 4.97
CA GLN A 640 -24.55 16.79 4.19
C GLN A 640 -24.46 16.54 2.68
N ALA A 641 -23.61 15.62 2.24
CA ALA A 641 -23.45 15.26 0.84
C ALA A 641 -24.69 14.54 0.29
N LEU A 642 -25.35 13.69 1.07
CA LEU A 642 -26.59 13.01 0.68
C LEU A 642 -27.79 13.97 0.61
N GLU A 643 -27.85 14.99 1.47
CA GLU A 643 -28.90 16.02 1.43
C GLU A 643 -28.77 16.93 0.20
N ASN A 644 -27.54 17.18 -0.26
CA ASN A 644 -27.23 18.08 -1.36
C ASN A 644 -26.85 17.36 -2.67
N LEU A 645 -27.16 16.08 -2.81
CA LEU A 645 -26.75 15.28 -3.98
C LEU A 645 -27.41 15.82 -5.26
N PRO A 646 -26.65 16.37 -6.22
CA PRO A 646 -27.25 16.92 -7.43
C PRO A 646 -27.65 15.82 -8.43
N GLU A 647 -28.71 16.08 -9.19
CA GLU A 647 -29.02 15.32 -10.40
C GLU A 647 -28.09 15.76 -11.55
N GLY A 648 -27.71 14.81 -12.41
CA GLY A 648 -26.80 15.09 -13.52
C GLY A 648 -26.10 13.84 -14.06
N PRO A 649 -25.23 13.99 -15.06
CA PRO A 649 -24.46 12.88 -15.60
C PRO A 649 -23.37 12.42 -14.61
N ALA A 650 -23.11 11.12 -14.58
CA ALA A 650 -22.08 10.49 -13.75
C ALA A 650 -20.69 10.47 -14.42
N GLN A 651 -20.63 10.83 -15.70
CA GLN A 651 -19.43 10.85 -16.52
C GLN A 651 -19.35 12.16 -17.31
N ILE A 652 -18.13 12.58 -17.63
CA ILE A 652 -17.92 13.71 -18.52
C ILE A 652 -18.35 13.40 -19.97
N HIS A 653 -18.87 14.40 -20.67
CA HIS A 653 -19.23 14.30 -22.08
C HIS A 653 -18.05 14.47 -23.07
N ASP A 654 -16.80 14.31 -22.62
CA ASP A 654 -15.63 14.37 -23.49
C ASP A 654 -15.34 13.00 -24.12
N ARG A 655 -15.43 12.95 -25.45
CA ARG A 655 -15.16 11.75 -26.26
C ARG A 655 -13.72 11.26 -26.12
N ARG A 656 -12.77 12.13 -25.79
CA ARG A 656 -11.34 11.76 -25.64
C ARG A 656 -11.03 10.94 -24.38
N ILE A 657 -11.95 10.94 -23.41
CA ILE A 657 -11.71 10.39 -22.07
C ILE A 657 -12.79 9.38 -21.70
N SER A 658 -14.07 9.76 -21.88
CA SER A 658 -15.18 8.93 -21.43
C SER A 658 -15.64 7.97 -22.52
N LEU A 659 -15.93 6.74 -22.10
CA LEU A 659 -16.60 5.77 -22.96
C LEU A 659 -18.02 6.26 -23.28
N PRO A 660 -18.49 6.07 -24.52
CA PRO A 660 -19.86 6.40 -24.87
C PRO A 660 -20.85 5.41 -24.23
N PRO A 661 -22.11 5.82 -24.00
CA PRO A 661 -23.14 4.94 -23.48
C PRO A 661 -23.31 3.70 -24.36
N LYS A 662 -23.45 2.51 -23.76
CA LYS A 662 -23.59 1.25 -24.52
C LYS A 662 -24.71 1.26 -25.56
N LYS A 663 -25.83 1.94 -25.28
CA LYS A 663 -26.93 2.09 -26.25
C LYS A 663 -26.48 2.84 -27.51
N GLY A 664 -25.65 3.88 -27.37
CA GLY A 664 -25.11 4.67 -28.48
C GLY A 664 -24.15 3.86 -29.34
N VAL A 665 -23.32 3.00 -28.72
CA VAL A 665 -22.38 2.11 -29.42
C VAL A 665 -23.07 1.18 -30.43
N TYR A 666 -24.31 0.75 -30.14
CA TYR A 666 -25.06 -0.12 -31.06
C TYR A 666 -25.83 0.64 -32.14
N SER A 667 -26.10 1.93 -31.95
CA SER A 667 -26.93 2.73 -32.87
C SER A 667 -26.13 3.68 -33.76
N ASN A 668 -25.03 4.22 -33.25
CA ASN A 668 -24.24 5.26 -33.89
C ASN A 668 -22.84 4.77 -34.21
N ILE A 669 -22.40 5.01 -35.45
CA ILE A 669 -21.05 4.63 -35.88
C ILE A 669 -19.96 5.42 -35.14
N GLU A 670 -20.20 6.71 -34.83
CA GLU A 670 -19.25 7.55 -34.09
C GLU A 670 -18.98 7.01 -32.68
N ASP A 671 -20.03 6.58 -31.98
CA ASP A 671 -19.91 6.03 -30.62
C ASP A 671 -19.19 4.67 -30.65
N LEU A 672 -19.42 3.86 -31.68
CA LEU A 672 -18.69 2.61 -31.89
C LEU A 672 -17.20 2.86 -32.16
N MET A 673 -16.89 3.81 -33.05
CA MET A 673 -15.51 4.21 -33.35
C MET A 673 -14.80 4.71 -32.08
N ASN A 674 -15.44 5.62 -31.34
CA ASN A 674 -14.86 6.17 -30.11
C ASN A 674 -14.63 5.08 -29.04
N HIS A 675 -15.59 4.15 -28.89
CA HIS A 675 -15.41 3.01 -27.99
C HIS A 675 -14.21 2.17 -28.37
N PHE A 676 -14.03 1.88 -29.66
CA PHE A 676 -12.93 1.07 -30.16
C PHE A 676 -11.57 1.77 -29.98
N GLU A 677 -11.47 3.05 -30.34
CA GLU A 677 -10.26 3.86 -30.17
C GLU A 677 -9.86 3.97 -28.69
N LEU A 678 -10.79 4.23 -27.78
CA LEU A 678 -10.50 4.32 -26.35
C LEU A 678 -10.08 2.98 -25.72
N ILE A 679 -10.56 1.85 -26.24
CA ILE A 679 -10.19 0.53 -25.72
C ILE A 679 -8.86 0.05 -26.29
N GLN A 680 -8.56 0.33 -27.56
CA GLN A 680 -7.34 -0.13 -28.23
C GLN A 680 -6.15 0.83 -28.06
N ASP A 681 -6.37 2.11 -28.33
CA ASP A 681 -5.33 3.13 -28.31
C ASP A 681 -5.31 3.91 -27.01
N GLY A 682 -6.48 4.16 -26.45
CA GLY A 682 -6.58 4.73 -25.13
C GLY A 682 -6.60 6.23 -25.03
N ILE A 683 -6.59 6.71 -23.79
CA ILE A 683 -6.48 8.13 -23.51
C ILE A 683 -5.06 8.62 -23.78
N LEU A 684 -4.95 9.77 -24.42
CA LEU A 684 -3.68 10.43 -24.78
C LEU A 684 -3.59 11.77 -24.02
N PRO A 685 -2.95 11.78 -22.83
CA PRO A 685 -2.76 13.02 -22.08
C PRO A 685 -1.74 13.95 -22.74
N PRO A 686 -1.81 15.27 -22.49
CA PRO A 686 -0.80 16.21 -22.97
C PRO A 686 0.57 15.94 -22.34
N ILE A 687 1.63 16.43 -22.99
CA ILE A 687 3.01 16.36 -22.48
C ILE A 687 3.15 17.30 -21.28
N GLY A 688 3.48 16.75 -20.12
CA GLY A 688 3.49 17.54 -18.89
C GLY A 688 3.77 16.71 -17.65
N GLU A 689 3.85 17.41 -16.53
CA GLU A 689 4.15 16.81 -15.24
C GLU A 689 3.27 17.39 -14.15
N VAL A 690 2.63 16.53 -13.38
CA VAL A 690 1.66 16.93 -12.36
C VAL A 690 1.89 16.15 -11.08
N TYR A 691 1.76 16.81 -9.94
CA TYR A 691 1.63 16.20 -8.64
C TYR A 691 0.22 16.45 -8.12
N SER A 692 -0.49 15.36 -7.86
CA SER A 692 -1.83 15.37 -7.29
C SER A 692 -1.77 14.76 -5.90
N TYR A 693 -2.57 15.28 -4.98
CA TYR A 693 -2.58 14.88 -3.59
C TYR A 693 -4.01 14.77 -3.08
N TRP A 694 -4.27 13.72 -2.31
CA TRP A 694 -5.57 13.45 -1.69
C TRP A 694 -5.38 13.08 -0.22
N GLU A 695 -6.30 13.49 0.64
CA GLU A 695 -6.29 13.05 2.05
C GLU A 695 -6.85 11.62 2.12
N ALA A 696 -5.99 10.61 2.04
CA ALA A 696 -6.35 9.22 2.34
C ALA A 696 -6.63 9.05 3.85
N ALA A 697 -7.11 7.88 4.27
CA ALA A 697 -7.36 7.59 5.67
C ALA A 697 -6.08 7.58 6.53
N ASN A 698 -4.93 7.24 5.94
CA ASN A 698 -3.62 7.26 6.59
C ASN A 698 -2.86 8.60 6.47
N GLY A 699 -3.34 9.53 5.64
CA GLY A 699 -2.72 10.83 5.41
C GLY A 699 -2.63 11.23 3.94
N GLU A 700 -1.65 12.06 3.59
CA GLU A 700 -1.52 12.56 2.22
C GLU A 700 -1.06 11.45 1.26
N LEU A 701 -1.94 11.03 0.36
CA LEU A 701 -1.61 10.14 -0.75
C LEU A 701 -1.29 10.99 -1.98
N GLY A 702 -0.06 10.87 -2.48
CA GLY A 702 0.43 11.65 -3.62
C GLY A 702 0.66 10.80 -4.86
N PHE A 703 0.31 11.33 -6.04
CA PHE A 703 0.69 10.77 -7.33
C PHE A 703 1.46 11.81 -8.14
N TYR A 704 2.73 11.52 -8.41
CA TYR A 704 3.56 12.28 -9.35
C TYR A 704 3.53 11.59 -10.71
N LEU A 705 2.91 12.24 -11.69
CA LEU A 705 2.73 11.73 -13.04
C LEU A 705 3.52 12.56 -14.05
N ILE A 706 4.28 11.88 -14.91
CA ILE A 706 4.95 12.45 -16.08
C ILE A 706 4.36 11.80 -17.33
N SER A 707 3.94 12.63 -18.27
CA SER A 707 3.39 12.22 -19.56
C SER A 707 4.30 12.71 -20.69
N ASP A 708 4.62 11.80 -21.61
CA ASP A 708 5.34 12.03 -22.87
C ASP A 708 4.37 12.22 -24.05
N GLY A 709 3.06 12.30 -23.79
CA GLY A 709 2.03 12.33 -24.84
C GLY A 709 1.63 10.96 -25.38
N SER A 710 2.24 9.89 -24.87
CA SER A 710 1.87 8.52 -25.25
C SER A 710 0.69 7.98 -24.43
N LYS A 711 0.18 6.82 -24.84
CA LYS A 711 -0.91 6.11 -24.13
C LYS A 711 -0.50 5.47 -22.81
N ARG A 712 0.80 5.46 -22.49
CA ARG A 712 1.35 4.89 -21.25
C ARG A 712 1.98 6.00 -20.43
N PRO A 713 1.84 6.02 -19.11
CA PRO A 713 2.54 6.98 -18.30
C PRO A 713 4.05 6.79 -18.44
N TYR A 714 4.77 7.87 -18.71
CA TYR A 714 6.23 7.82 -18.80
C TYR A 714 6.83 7.44 -17.45
N ARG A 715 6.31 8.05 -16.40
CA ARG A 715 6.61 7.78 -15.00
C ARG A 715 5.38 8.05 -14.15
N LEU A 716 5.05 7.11 -13.27
CA LEU A 716 4.04 7.28 -12.23
C LEU A 716 4.64 6.90 -10.89
N ARG A 717 4.79 7.87 -10.01
CA ARG A 717 5.33 7.72 -8.67
C ARG A 717 4.21 7.87 -7.66
N CYS A 718 4.07 6.89 -6.78
CA CYS A 718 3.11 6.93 -5.68
C CYS A 718 3.83 7.25 -4.36
N ARG A 719 3.38 8.31 -3.68
CA ARG A 719 3.78 8.65 -2.32
C ARG A 719 2.75 8.07 -1.35
N GLY A 720 3.06 6.89 -0.82
CA GLY A 720 2.27 6.27 0.25
C GLY A 720 2.55 6.95 1.60
N PRO A 721 1.53 7.44 2.34
CA PRO A 721 1.71 8.07 3.65
C PRO A 721 2.40 7.15 4.66
N CYS A 722 2.14 5.84 4.63
CA CYS A 722 2.77 4.86 5.53
C CYS A 722 4.30 4.84 5.41
N PHE A 723 4.86 5.01 4.20
CA PHE A 723 6.31 4.92 3.97
C PHE A 723 7.12 5.86 4.87
N TYR A 724 6.70 7.12 4.94
CA TYR A 724 7.34 8.13 5.77
C TYR A 724 7.08 7.93 7.26
N ILE A 725 5.89 7.45 7.62
CA ILE A 725 5.52 7.19 9.01
C ILE A 725 6.38 6.05 9.60
N PHE A 726 6.54 4.95 8.87
CA PHE A 726 7.28 3.77 9.35
C PHE A 726 8.79 3.93 9.33
N GLN A 727 9.32 4.89 8.57
CA GLN A 727 10.72 5.24 8.64
C GLN A 727 11.15 5.62 10.07
N ALA A 728 10.34 6.40 10.76
CA ALA A 728 10.65 6.83 12.12
C ALA A 728 10.44 5.73 13.17
N PHE A 729 9.83 4.59 12.82
CA PHE A 729 9.48 3.53 13.77
C PHE A 729 10.70 3.03 14.56
N ASN A 730 11.85 2.88 13.89
CA ASN A 730 13.11 2.47 14.53
C ASN A 730 13.56 3.44 15.62
N HIS A 731 13.33 4.75 15.43
CA HIS A 731 13.70 5.75 16.42
C HIS A 731 12.71 5.79 17.58
N LEU A 732 11.42 5.61 17.30
CA LEU A 732 10.35 5.74 18.28
C LEU A 732 10.27 4.57 19.27
N VAL A 733 10.72 3.39 18.86
CA VAL A 733 10.67 2.18 19.67
C VAL A 733 11.89 2.03 20.58
N LYS A 734 12.97 2.78 20.33
CA LYS A 734 14.21 2.74 21.15
C LYS A 734 13.94 3.18 22.58
N GLY A 735 14.43 2.38 23.53
CA GLY A 735 14.25 2.60 24.96
C GLY A 735 12.89 2.15 25.52
N GLY A 736 11.94 1.79 24.65
CA GLY A 736 10.64 1.25 25.04
C GLY A 736 10.67 -0.25 25.31
N TYR A 737 9.54 -0.79 25.79
CA TYR A 737 9.35 -2.23 25.93
C TYR A 737 8.87 -2.87 24.64
N LEU A 738 9.11 -4.17 24.49
CA LEU A 738 8.63 -4.95 23.33
C LEU A 738 7.11 -4.88 23.16
N SER A 739 6.36 -4.88 24.26
CA SER A 739 4.90 -4.75 24.27
C SER A 739 4.40 -3.42 23.72
N ASP A 740 5.23 -2.38 23.83
CA ASP A 740 4.90 -1.01 23.47
C ASP A 740 5.17 -0.79 21.98
N ALA A 741 6.20 -1.47 21.44
CA ALA A 741 6.47 -1.51 20.00
C ALA A 741 5.29 -2.05 19.20
N VAL A 742 4.64 -3.10 19.72
CA VAL A 742 3.45 -3.71 19.11
C VAL A 742 2.26 -2.74 19.11
N ALA A 743 2.00 -2.07 20.23
CA ALA A 743 0.94 -1.06 20.33
C ALA A 743 1.18 0.13 19.39
N ALA A 744 2.44 0.57 19.29
CA ALA A 744 2.83 1.64 18.39
C ALA A 744 2.58 1.26 16.92
N LEU A 745 2.94 0.03 16.53
CA LEU A 745 2.75 -0.47 15.17
C LEU A 745 1.27 -0.44 14.75
N GLY A 746 0.38 -0.95 15.60
CA GLY A 746 -1.07 -0.91 15.36
C GLY A 746 -1.61 0.52 15.22
N SER A 747 -1.10 1.46 16.01
CA SER A 747 -1.54 2.87 15.99
C SER A 747 -1.18 3.63 14.70
N PHE A 748 -0.05 3.28 14.06
CA PHE A 748 0.39 3.91 12.82
C PHE A 748 -0.42 3.47 11.60
N ASN A 749 -1.23 2.41 11.73
CA ASN A 749 -1.94 1.73 10.64
C ASN A 749 -1.01 1.30 9.50
N ILE A 750 -0.33 0.18 9.69
CA ILE A 750 0.50 -0.40 8.63
C ILE A 750 -0.39 -1.09 7.60
N ILE A 751 -0.27 -0.65 6.36
CA ILE A 751 -0.82 -1.35 5.19
C ILE A 751 0.34 -1.63 4.26
N ALA A 752 0.82 -2.86 4.27
CA ALA A 752 2.03 -3.27 3.56
C ALA A 752 1.98 -2.93 2.05
N GLY A 753 0.79 -2.95 1.43
CA GLY A 753 0.62 -2.57 0.03
C GLY A 753 0.86 -1.09 -0.26
N GLU A 754 0.49 -0.20 0.67
CA GLU A 754 0.73 1.25 0.56
C GLU A 754 2.17 1.60 0.95
N LEU A 755 2.74 0.85 1.89
CA LEU A 755 4.13 0.96 2.31
C LEU A 755 5.11 0.62 1.18
N GLU A 756 4.88 -0.49 0.48
CA GLU A 756 5.87 -1.07 -0.44
C GLU A 756 5.54 -0.91 -1.92
N LYS A 757 4.33 -0.46 -2.28
CA LYS A 757 3.86 -0.16 -3.65
C LYS A 757 3.75 -1.42 -4.55
#